data_AF-A0A7J5ZEK8-F1
#
_entry.id   AF-A0A7J5ZEK8-F1
#
_cell.length_a   1.000
_cell.length_b   1.000
_cell.length_c   1.000
_cell.angle_alpha   90.00
_cell.angle_beta   90.00
_cell.angle_gamma   90.00
#
_symmetry.space_group_name_H-M   'P 1'
#
loop_
_entity.id
_entity.type
_entity.pdbx_description
1 polymer ?
#
loop_
_entity_poly.entity_id
_entity_poly.type
_entity_poly.pdbx_seq_one_letter_code
_entity_poly.pdbx_strand_id
1 'polypeptide(L)'
;MVLDLDQFRTDKGGDPEAIREIQRKRFKDVTLVDKLVAADTEWRKYHLNKAKNLCSKSIGERMKKKEPVGDDDSLPEEAQNVESLTAETLSPLTVTQIKKVRLLVDEAVEKADVQRIKLEAERFDYLREIGNLLHPTVPISNDEDADNKVERTWGDSSVQKKYSHVDLVVMIDGFDGERGAVVAGSRGYFLKGPLVFLEQALINYGLRLLHSKNYTPLYTPFFMRKEVMQEVAQLSQFDDELYKVVGKGSEKSDDSSVDEKYLIATSEQPIAAFLRDEWLKPEDLPIRYAGFSTCFRQEVGSHGRDTRGIFRVHQFEKIEQFVYSSPHDNKSWEMFDEMIGTAEEFYQTLGIPYRIVNIVSGALNHAASKKLDLEAWFPGSGAFRELVSCSNCLDYQARRLRIRYGQTKKMMDKAEYVHMLNATMCATTRVMCAILENYQTEEGIVIPEKLQPFMPPGGDPEAIREIQRKRFKDVTLVDKLKKEPVGDDDSLPEEAQNVESLTAETLSGPLVFLEQALINYGLRLLHSKNYTPLYTPFFMRKEVMQEVAQLSQFDDELYKVVGKGSEKSDDSSVDEKYLIATSEQPIAAFLRDEWLKPEDLPIRYAGFSTCFRQEVGSHGRDTRGIFRVHQFEKIEQFVYSSPHDNKSWEMFDEMIGTAEEFYQTLGIPYRIVNIVSGALNHAASKKLDLEAWFPGSGAFRELVSCSNCLDYQARRLRIRYGQTKKMMDKAEYVHMLNATMCATTRVMCAILENYQTEEGIVIPEKLQPFMPPAKKQQDGGGGGGGGGGGGKKKKQGGGGGVQNLPSSMETMSVNES
;
A
#
# COMPACT_ATOMS: atom_id res chain seq x y z
N MET A 1 -10.99 14.77 -6.56
CA MET A 1 -9.92 15.61 -7.15
C MET A 1 -10.58 16.61 -8.10
N VAL A 2 -10.17 17.90 -8.15
CA VAL A 2 -10.90 18.95 -8.91
C VAL A 2 -10.02 20.13 -9.35
N LEU A 3 -10.43 20.85 -10.40
CA LEU A 3 -9.86 22.15 -10.82
C LEU A 3 -10.26 23.31 -9.88
N ASP A 4 -9.62 24.47 -10.03
CA ASP A 4 -10.01 25.71 -9.35
C ASP A 4 -11.34 26.24 -9.89
N LEU A 5 -12.33 26.47 -9.01
CA LEU A 5 -13.62 27.04 -9.39
C LEU A 5 -13.50 28.43 -10.04
N ASP A 6 -12.48 29.21 -9.67
CA ASP A 6 -12.32 30.54 -10.24
C ASP A 6 -11.86 30.52 -11.70
N GLN A 7 -11.35 29.39 -12.21
CA GLN A 7 -11.11 29.21 -13.66
C GLN A 7 -12.41 29.20 -14.47
N PHE A 8 -13.55 28.92 -13.83
CA PHE A 8 -14.87 28.91 -14.44
C PHE A 8 -15.63 30.24 -14.28
N ARG A 9 -15.03 31.23 -13.60
CA ARG A 9 -15.68 32.50 -13.27
C ARG A 9 -15.01 33.66 -13.99
N THR A 10 -15.70 34.21 -14.99
CA THR A 10 -15.21 35.36 -15.75
C THR A 10 -15.01 36.61 -14.89
N ASP A 11 -15.83 36.80 -13.85
CA ASP A 11 -15.68 37.90 -12.87
C ASP A 11 -14.44 37.75 -11.96
N LYS A 12 -13.80 36.58 -11.96
CA LYS A 12 -12.57 36.27 -11.23
C LYS A 12 -11.34 36.14 -12.15
N GLY A 13 -11.50 36.49 -13.43
CA GLY A 13 -10.44 36.37 -14.45
C GLY A 13 -10.28 34.96 -15.03
N GLY A 14 -11.19 34.04 -14.75
CA GLY A 14 -11.23 32.72 -15.37
C GLY A 14 -11.76 32.74 -16.80
N ASP A 15 -11.43 31.69 -17.56
CA ASP A 15 -11.87 31.50 -18.94
C ASP A 15 -12.54 30.12 -19.10
N PRO A 16 -13.88 30.05 -18.99
CA PRO A 16 -14.61 28.80 -19.22
C PRO A 16 -14.39 28.21 -20.61
N GLU A 17 -14.11 29.02 -21.62
CA GLU A 17 -13.90 28.54 -22.99
C GLU A 17 -12.58 27.77 -23.11
N ALA A 18 -11.53 28.21 -22.42
CA ALA A 18 -10.29 27.45 -22.31
C ALA A 18 -10.53 26.06 -21.68
N ILE A 19 -11.40 25.96 -20.67
CA ILE A 19 -11.74 24.67 -20.05
C ILE A 19 -12.59 23.80 -21.00
N ARG A 20 -13.50 24.40 -21.79
CA ARG A 20 -14.23 23.66 -22.85
C ARG A 20 -13.26 23.08 -23.88
N GLU A 21 -12.27 23.85 -24.31
CA GLU A 21 -11.25 23.38 -25.24
C GLU A 21 -10.42 22.22 -24.67
N ILE A 22 -10.10 22.26 -23.37
CA ILE A 22 -9.43 21.13 -22.71
C ILE A 22 -10.32 19.89 -22.69
N GLN A 23 -11.62 20.01 -22.39
CA GLN A 23 -12.56 18.89 -22.46
C GLN A 23 -12.68 18.32 -23.87
N ARG A 24 -12.70 19.17 -24.92
CA ARG A 24 -12.66 18.71 -26.33
C ARG A 24 -11.39 17.92 -26.60
N LYS A 25 -10.23 18.47 -26.21
CA LYS A 25 -8.94 17.81 -26.37
C LYS A 25 -8.86 16.48 -25.64
N ARG A 26 -9.56 16.32 -24.51
CA ARG A 26 -9.69 15.05 -23.77
C ARG A 26 -10.78 14.12 -24.30
N PHE A 27 -11.51 14.51 -25.36
CA PHE A 27 -12.65 13.75 -25.90
C PHE A 27 -13.74 13.48 -24.86
N LYS A 28 -13.98 14.44 -23.96
CA LYS A 28 -15.00 14.39 -22.90
C LYS A 28 -16.15 15.36 -23.15
N ASP A 29 -17.23 15.21 -22.39
CA ASP A 29 -18.43 16.04 -22.50
C ASP A 29 -18.15 17.50 -22.12
N VAL A 30 -18.19 18.37 -23.13
CA VAL A 30 -17.99 19.82 -22.98
C VAL A 30 -19.17 20.49 -22.25
N THR A 31 -20.36 19.89 -22.27
CA THR A 31 -21.56 20.48 -21.65
C THR A 31 -21.48 20.50 -20.13
N LEU A 32 -20.60 19.69 -19.53
CA LEU A 32 -20.31 19.72 -18.10
C LEU A 32 -19.81 21.08 -17.63
N VAL A 33 -19.05 21.80 -18.47
CA VAL A 33 -18.57 23.16 -18.15
C VAL A 33 -19.75 24.12 -18.05
N ASP A 34 -20.70 24.04 -18.97
CA ASP A 34 -21.88 24.92 -18.97
C ASP A 34 -22.79 24.63 -17.78
N LYS A 35 -23.03 23.34 -17.49
CA LYS A 35 -23.80 22.90 -16.32
C LYS A 35 -23.15 23.37 -15.01
N LEU A 36 -21.83 23.27 -14.89
CA LEU A 36 -21.08 23.77 -13.74
C LEU A 36 -21.21 25.29 -13.58
N VAL A 37 -21.00 26.05 -14.65
CA VAL A 37 -21.10 27.53 -14.63
C VAL A 37 -22.52 27.96 -14.26
N ALA A 38 -23.56 27.28 -14.78
CA ALA A 38 -24.94 27.55 -14.43
C ALA A 38 -25.22 27.27 -12.94
N ALA A 39 -24.81 26.08 -12.44
CA ALA A 39 -24.97 25.71 -11.05
C ALA A 39 -24.21 26.65 -10.10
N ASP A 40 -22.98 27.05 -10.45
CA ASP A 40 -22.20 28.01 -9.66
C ASP A 40 -22.80 29.42 -9.67
N THR A 41 -23.33 29.87 -10.80
CA THR A 41 -24.00 31.17 -10.92
C THR A 41 -25.27 31.21 -10.08
N GLU A 42 -26.05 30.13 -10.10
CA GLU A 42 -27.25 30.01 -9.27
C GLU A 42 -26.89 29.92 -7.78
N TRP A 43 -25.89 29.11 -7.43
CA TRP A 43 -25.39 28.96 -6.07
C TRP A 43 -24.96 30.31 -5.46
N ARG A 44 -24.29 31.16 -6.23
CA ARG A 44 -23.83 32.50 -5.78
C ARG A 44 -24.97 33.45 -5.42
N LYS A 45 -26.21 33.22 -5.91
CA LYS A 45 -27.38 34.05 -5.57
C LYS A 45 -27.87 33.79 -4.14
N TYR A 46 -27.63 32.60 -3.59
CA TYR A 46 -28.17 32.18 -2.29
C TYR A 46 -27.34 32.62 -1.07
N HIS A 47 -26.62 33.74 -1.15
CA HIS A 47 -25.85 34.32 -0.02
C HIS A 47 -26.60 35.46 0.69
N LEU A 48 -27.48 35.12 1.64
CA LEU A 48 -28.31 36.09 2.39
C LEU A 48 -27.71 36.61 3.72
N ASN A 49 -26.48 36.22 4.06
CA ASN A 49 -25.82 36.62 5.32
C ASN A 49 -25.69 38.14 5.49
N LYS A 50 -25.60 38.89 4.39
CA LYS A 50 -25.53 40.35 4.41
C LYS A 50 -26.82 40.98 4.97
N ALA A 51 -27.99 40.46 4.60
CA ALA A 51 -29.29 40.93 5.07
C ALA A 51 -29.48 40.65 6.57
N LYS A 52 -29.07 39.46 7.04
CA LYS A 52 -29.10 39.08 8.45
C LYS A 52 -28.19 39.95 9.33
N ASN A 53 -26.97 40.20 8.86
CA ASN A 53 -26.02 41.08 9.55
C ASN A 53 -26.52 42.52 9.60
N LEU A 54 -27.13 43.00 8.51
CA LEU A 54 -27.71 44.33 8.43
C LEU A 54 -28.86 44.50 9.45
N CYS A 55 -29.81 43.57 9.52
CA CYS A 55 -30.88 43.60 10.51
C CYS A 55 -30.34 43.59 11.94
N SER A 56 -29.35 42.74 12.23
CA SER A 56 -28.73 42.64 13.56
C SER A 56 -28.00 43.92 13.95
N LYS A 57 -27.28 44.54 13.01
CA LYS A 57 -26.60 45.83 13.21
C LYS A 57 -27.62 46.95 13.47
N SER A 58 -28.67 47.04 12.67
CA SER A 58 -29.73 48.06 12.85
C SER A 58 -30.45 47.92 14.20
N ILE A 59 -30.76 46.69 14.64
CA ILE A 59 -31.31 46.45 15.98
C ILE A 59 -30.33 46.94 17.07
N GLY A 60 -29.06 46.57 16.96
CA GLY A 60 -28.03 46.96 17.93
C GLY A 60 -27.84 48.48 18.05
N GLU A 61 -27.86 49.19 16.93
CA GLU A 61 -27.74 50.66 16.90
C GLU A 61 -28.94 51.34 17.57
N ARG A 62 -30.18 50.89 17.31
CA ARG A 62 -31.40 51.46 17.90
C ARG A 62 -31.50 51.19 19.40
N MET A 63 -31.16 49.98 19.83
CA MET A 63 -31.11 49.62 21.24
C MET A 63 -30.07 50.46 22.00
N LYS A 64 -28.91 50.73 21.39
CA LYS A 64 -27.88 51.61 21.98
C LYS A 64 -28.36 53.07 22.09
N LYS A 65 -29.19 53.54 21.17
CA LYS A 65 -29.81 54.87 21.17
C LYS A 65 -31.05 54.99 22.06
N LYS A 66 -31.52 53.90 22.68
CA LYS A 66 -32.75 53.83 23.50
C LYS A 66 -34.00 54.32 22.75
N GLU A 67 -34.06 54.05 21.45
CA GLU A 67 -35.26 54.34 20.66
C GLU A 67 -36.45 53.50 21.17
N PRO A 68 -37.70 54.01 21.11
CA PRO A 68 -38.88 53.23 21.47
C PRO A 68 -38.95 51.94 20.66
N VAL A 69 -39.19 50.82 21.35
CA VAL A 69 -39.19 49.48 20.72
C VAL A 69 -40.28 49.35 19.66
N GLY A 70 -41.41 50.04 19.87
CA GLY A 70 -42.60 50.02 19.02
C GLY A 70 -43.40 48.72 19.19
N ASP A 71 -44.73 48.81 19.22
CA ASP A 71 -45.61 47.64 19.41
C ASP A 71 -46.24 47.16 18.10
N ASP A 72 -46.10 47.94 17.02
CA ASP A 72 -46.57 47.60 15.68
C ASP A 72 -45.67 46.54 15.04
N ASP A 73 -46.29 45.48 14.53
CA ASP A 73 -45.63 44.36 13.87
C ASP A 73 -46.00 44.27 12.37
N SER A 74 -46.73 45.24 11.83
CA SER A 74 -47.04 45.31 10.41
C SER A 74 -45.78 45.69 9.60
N LEU A 75 -45.57 45.03 8.46
CA LEU A 75 -44.39 45.25 7.61
C LEU A 75 -44.75 45.91 6.29
N PRO A 76 -44.09 47.01 5.91
CA PRO A 76 -44.18 47.57 4.56
C PRO A 76 -43.79 46.53 3.51
N GLU A 77 -44.38 46.60 2.32
CA GLU A 77 -44.11 45.66 1.22
C GLU A 77 -42.62 45.64 0.85
N GLU A 78 -41.94 46.79 0.88
CA GLU A 78 -40.49 46.86 0.60
C GLU A 78 -39.65 46.16 1.67
N ALA A 79 -40.13 46.08 2.92
CA ALA A 79 -39.44 45.40 4.03
C ALA A 79 -39.71 43.89 4.07
N GLN A 80 -40.69 43.40 3.31
CA GLN A 80 -40.97 41.97 3.14
C GLN A 80 -40.07 41.33 2.07
N ASN A 81 -39.54 42.12 1.13
CA ASN A 81 -38.59 41.63 0.13
C ASN A 81 -37.17 41.53 0.72
N VAL A 82 -36.85 40.37 1.28
CA VAL A 82 -35.59 40.09 1.97
C VAL A 82 -34.34 40.16 1.08
N GLU A 83 -34.50 39.98 -0.24
CA GLU A 83 -33.38 39.97 -1.20
C GLU A 83 -32.88 41.39 -1.54
N SER A 84 -33.75 42.39 -1.43
CA SER A 84 -33.45 43.80 -1.71
C SER A 84 -33.27 44.66 -0.46
N LEU A 85 -33.05 44.05 0.71
CA LEU A 85 -32.92 44.78 1.98
C LEU A 85 -31.70 45.71 1.99
N THR A 86 -31.95 47.00 2.23
CA THR A 86 -30.91 48.02 2.41
C THR A 86 -31.01 48.72 3.76
N ALA A 87 -29.96 49.45 4.14
CA ALA A 87 -29.96 50.25 5.35
C ALA A 87 -31.06 51.32 5.33
N GLU A 88 -31.39 51.84 4.14
CA GLU A 88 -32.43 52.84 3.93
C GLU A 88 -33.82 52.24 4.16
N THR A 89 -34.07 51.02 3.66
CA THR A 89 -35.32 50.27 3.86
C THR A 89 -35.58 49.95 5.34
N LEU A 90 -34.51 49.69 6.11
CA LEU A 90 -34.61 49.41 7.54
C LEU A 90 -34.64 50.68 8.42
N SER A 91 -34.23 51.84 7.88
CA SER A 91 -34.14 53.12 8.60
C SER A 91 -35.47 53.62 9.20
N PRO A 92 -36.65 53.47 8.54
CA PRO A 92 -37.93 53.91 9.11
C PRO A 92 -38.59 52.91 10.08
N LEU A 93 -38.08 51.68 10.20
CA LEU A 93 -38.74 50.60 10.95
C LEU A 93 -38.45 50.64 12.47
N THR A 94 -39.42 50.21 13.28
CA THR A 94 -39.22 50.02 14.73
C THR A 94 -38.41 48.77 15.04
N VAL A 95 -37.96 48.60 16.30
CA VAL A 95 -37.22 47.39 16.71
C VAL A 95 -38.09 46.13 16.54
N THR A 96 -39.38 46.19 16.84
CA THR A 96 -40.33 45.08 16.65
C THR A 96 -40.48 44.70 15.18
N GLN A 97 -40.61 45.69 14.29
CA GLN A 97 -40.67 45.45 12.83
C GLN A 97 -39.38 44.84 12.29
N ILE A 98 -38.19 45.35 12.67
CA ILE A 98 -36.92 44.74 12.20
C ILE A 98 -36.77 43.32 12.75
N LYS A 99 -37.21 43.03 13.99
CA LYS A 99 -37.20 41.65 14.52
C LYS A 99 -38.07 40.74 13.67
N LYS A 100 -39.23 41.20 13.19
CA LYS A 100 -40.08 40.43 12.28
C LYS A 100 -39.47 40.27 10.88
N VAL A 101 -38.86 41.32 10.32
CA VAL A 101 -38.05 41.21 9.08
C VAL A 101 -36.92 40.20 9.27
N ARG A 102 -36.25 40.20 10.42
CA ARG A 102 -35.20 39.24 10.73
C ARG A 102 -35.73 37.80 10.76
N LEU A 103 -36.93 37.55 11.29
CA LEU A 103 -37.54 36.21 11.23
C LEU A 103 -37.78 35.78 9.78
N LEU A 104 -38.29 36.67 8.91
CA LEU A 104 -38.44 36.39 7.48
C LEU A 104 -37.07 36.13 6.79
N VAL A 105 -36.03 36.86 7.18
CA VAL A 105 -34.66 36.64 6.70
C VAL A 105 -34.12 35.30 7.18
N ASP A 106 -34.36 34.92 8.44
CA ASP A 106 -33.93 33.63 8.98
C ASP A 106 -34.64 32.46 8.25
N GLU A 107 -35.95 32.55 7.99
CA GLU A 107 -36.68 31.57 7.16
C GLU A 107 -36.18 31.52 5.71
N ALA A 108 -35.86 32.67 5.11
CA ALA A 108 -35.30 32.73 3.76
C ALA A 108 -33.87 32.18 3.70
N VAL A 109 -33.07 32.38 4.75
CA VAL A 109 -31.73 31.79 4.90
C VAL A 109 -31.84 30.27 4.99
N GLU A 110 -32.76 29.71 5.78
CA GLU A 110 -32.96 28.26 5.85
C GLU A 110 -33.36 27.67 4.49
N LYS A 111 -34.30 28.30 3.77
CA LYS A 111 -34.68 27.89 2.41
C LYS A 111 -33.51 28.01 1.42
N ALA A 112 -32.75 29.10 1.50
CA ALA A 112 -31.57 29.32 0.68
C ALA A 112 -30.47 28.29 0.98
N ASP A 113 -30.29 27.87 2.24
CA ASP A 113 -29.31 26.86 2.63
C ASP A 113 -29.64 25.48 2.06
N VAL A 114 -30.92 25.09 2.01
CA VAL A 114 -31.33 23.84 1.33
C VAL A 114 -30.97 23.87 -0.15
N GLN A 115 -31.26 24.98 -0.85
CA GLN A 115 -30.88 25.12 -2.26
C GLN A 115 -29.37 25.19 -2.44
N ARG A 116 -28.66 25.86 -1.53
CA ARG A 116 -27.20 25.97 -1.52
C ARG A 116 -26.55 24.59 -1.42
N ILE A 117 -26.96 23.75 -0.47
CA ILE A 117 -26.44 22.38 -0.32
C ILE A 117 -26.69 21.54 -1.57
N LYS A 118 -27.90 21.63 -2.14
CA LYS A 118 -28.25 20.92 -3.39
C LYS A 118 -27.37 21.36 -4.56
N LEU A 119 -27.21 22.67 -4.76
CA LEU A 119 -26.40 23.24 -5.85
C LEU A 119 -24.90 23.01 -5.62
N GLU A 120 -24.42 22.94 -4.38
CA GLU A 120 -23.05 22.53 -4.07
C GLU A 120 -22.78 21.10 -4.49
N ALA A 121 -23.69 20.18 -4.18
CA ALA A 121 -23.60 18.78 -4.60
C ALA A 121 -23.63 18.66 -6.12
N GLU A 122 -24.59 19.29 -6.79
CA GLU A 122 -24.70 19.28 -8.25
C GLU A 122 -23.48 19.92 -8.94
N ARG A 123 -23.02 21.08 -8.47
CA ARG A 123 -21.78 21.71 -8.96
C ARG A 123 -20.58 20.79 -8.79
N PHE A 124 -20.48 20.10 -7.67
CA PHE A 124 -19.40 19.16 -7.39
C PHE A 124 -19.48 17.90 -8.26
N ASP A 125 -20.68 17.41 -8.56
CA ASP A 125 -20.92 16.29 -9.49
C ASP A 125 -20.40 16.60 -10.89
N TYR A 126 -20.64 17.82 -11.39
CA TYR A 126 -20.07 18.23 -12.68
C TYR A 126 -18.57 18.46 -12.59
N LEU A 127 -18.09 19.12 -11.54
CA LEU A 127 -16.66 19.46 -11.39
C LEU A 127 -15.76 18.22 -11.31
N ARG A 128 -16.21 17.12 -10.67
CA ARG A 128 -15.38 15.92 -10.51
C ARG A 128 -15.05 15.22 -11.84
N GLU A 129 -15.88 15.41 -12.86
CA GLU A 129 -15.77 14.77 -14.18
C GLU A 129 -15.04 15.65 -15.22
N ILE A 130 -14.55 16.82 -14.80
CA ILE A 130 -13.76 17.72 -15.63
C ILE A 130 -12.27 17.48 -15.35
N GLY A 131 -11.56 16.94 -16.34
CA GLY A 131 -10.15 16.62 -16.21
C GLY A 131 -9.24 17.85 -16.08
N ASN A 132 -8.02 17.61 -15.59
CA ASN A 132 -6.98 18.60 -15.37
C ASN A 132 -6.55 19.30 -16.69
N LEU A 133 -5.85 20.42 -16.56
CA LEU A 133 -5.24 21.11 -17.70
C LEU A 133 -4.22 20.20 -18.39
N LEU A 134 -4.17 20.22 -19.72
CA LEU A 134 -3.22 19.43 -20.50
C LEU A 134 -1.89 20.16 -20.68
N HIS A 135 -0.77 19.45 -20.56
CA HIS A 135 0.52 19.98 -20.96
C HIS A 135 0.57 20.17 -22.49
N PRO A 136 1.22 21.24 -23.03
CA PRO A 136 1.25 21.51 -24.47
C PRO A 136 1.83 20.40 -25.35
N THR A 137 2.62 19.49 -24.77
CA THR A 137 3.26 18.38 -25.51
C THR A 137 2.45 17.09 -25.53
N VAL A 138 1.25 17.06 -24.96
CA VAL A 138 0.38 15.86 -25.00
C VAL A 138 -0.16 15.68 -26.42
N PRO A 139 -0.05 14.50 -27.04
CA PRO A 139 -0.64 14.25 -28.34
C PRO A 139 -2.17 14.25 -28.24
N ILE A 140 -2.84 15.03 -29.08
CA ILE A 140 -4.31 15.17 -29.06
C ILE A 140 -4.93 14.09 -29.94
N SER A 141 -5.32 12.97 -29.32
CA SER A 141 -6.04 11.88 -29.96
C SER A 141 -6.81 11.04 -28.94
N ASN A 142 -7.70 10.18 -29.44
CA ASN A 142 -8.44 9.18 -28.68
C ASN A 142 -8.04 7.74 -29.06
N ASP A 143 -7.06 7.56 -29.94
CA ASP A 143 -6.54 6.26 -30.39
C ASP A 143 -5.12 6.05 -29.84
N GLU A 144 -4.99 5.16 -28.85
CA GLU A 144 -3.70 4.86 -28.22
C GLU A 144 -2.76 4.09 -29.16
N ASP A 145 -3.27 3.14 -29.95
CA ASP A 145 -2.44 2.25 -30.77
C ASP A 145 -1.85 3.01 -31.97
N ALA A 146 -2.61 3.96 -32.53
CA ALA A 146 -2.19 4.74 -33.70
C ALA A 146 -1.33 5.97 -33.34
N ASP A 147 -1.72 6.72 -32.29
CA ASP A 147 -1.26 8.10 -32.11
C ASP A 147 -0.40 8.32 -30.84
N ASN A 148 -0.23 7.31 -29.99
CA ASN A 148 0.73 7.40 -28.90
C ASN A 148 2.15 7.64 -29.44
N LYS A 149 2.80 8.70 -28.95
CA LYS A 149 4.10 9.13 -29.47
C LYS A 149 5.24 8.44 -28.73
N VAL A 150 6.09 7.71 -29.45
CA VAL A 150 7.34 7.19 -28.89
C VAL A 150 8.33 8.34 -28.73
N GLU A 151 8.73 8.63 -27.49
CA GLU A 151 9.68 9.70 -27.16
C GLU A 151 11.13 9.17 -27.14
N ARG A 152 11.34 7.95 -26.62
CA ARG A 152 12.67 7.32 -26.46
C ARG A 152 12.59 5.80 -26.60
N THR A 153 13.71 5.17 -26.94
CA THR A 153 13.88 3.72 -26.97
C THR A 153 15.24 3.33 -26.39
N TRP A 154 15.32 2.19 -25.70
CA TRP A 154 16.56 1.65 -25.15
C TRP A 154 16.63 0.13 -25.31
N GLY A 155 17.83 -0.39 -25.58
CA GLY A 155 18.07 -1.82 -25.80
C GLY A 155 17.63 -2.34 -27.18
N ASP A 156 17.74 -3.65 -27.39
CA ASP A 156 17.31 -4.32 -28.63
C ASP A 156 15.88 -4.88 -28.48
N SER A 157 14.93 -4.24 -29.16
CA SER A 157 13.52 -4.64 -29.19
C SER A 157 13.13 -5.41 -30.46
N SER A 158 14.12 -5.96 -31.17
CA SER A 158 13.90 -6.81 -32.36
C SER A 158 14.09 -8.30 -32.06
N VAL A 159 14.82 -8.63 -30.99
CA VAL A 159 15.11 -10.02 -30.60
C VAL A 159 13.83 -10.72 -30.15
N GLN A 160 13.55 -11.87 -30.74
CA GLN A 160 12.52 -12.79 -30.27
C GLN A 160 13.15 -14.00 -29.59
N LYS A 161 12.44 -14.57 -28.60
CA LYS A 161 12.87 -15.74 -27.85
C LYS A 161 11.77 -16.82 -27.82
N LYS A 162 12.14 -18.02 -27.38
CA LYS A 162 11.35 -19.24 -27.60
C LYS A 162 10.05 -19.28 -26.78
N TYR A 163 10.11 -18.99 -25.49
CA TYR A 163 9.00 -19.16 -24.57
C TYR A 163 8.47 -17.82 -24.08
N SER A 164 7.15 -17.74 -23.92
CA SER A 164 6.49 -16.61 -23.24
C SER A 164 6.61 -16.75 -21.72
N HIS A 165 6.42 -15.64 -20.99
CA HIS A 165 6.39 -15.67 -19.53
C HIS A 165 5.35 -16.64 -18.95
N VAL A 166 4.24 -16.89 -19.67
CA VAL A 166 3.18 -17.82 -19.23
C VAL A 166 3.70 -19.25 -19.09
N ASP A 167 4.55 -19.69 -20.01
CA ASP A 167 5.14 -21.02 -19.94
C ASP A 167 6.31 -21.03 -18.94
N LEU A 168 7.13 -19.98 -18.95
CA LEU A 168 8.33 -19.88 -18.11
C LEU A 168 8.01 -19.92 -16.61
N VAL A 169 6.93 -19.26 -16.15
CA VAL A 169 6.54 -19.29 -14.73
C VAL A 169 6.20 -20.71 -14.26
N VAL A 170 5.69 -21.56 -15.15
CA VAL A 170 5.38 -22.97 -14.86
C VAL A 170 6.63 -23.84 -14.95
N MET A 171 7.47 -23.63 -15.98
CA MET A 171 8.69 -24.41 -16.21
C MET A 171 9.69 -24.33 -15.05
N ILE A 172 9.72 -23.20 -14.34
CA ILE A 172 10.57 -23.00 -13.14
C ILE A 172 9.86 -23.37 -11.83
N ASP A 173 8.63 -23.91 -11.89
CA ASP A 173 7.77 -24.20 -10.74
C ASP A 173 7.55 -22.99 -9.83
N GLY A 174 7.47 -21.81 -10.43
CA GLY A 174 7.33 -20.54 -9.71
C GLY A 174 5.88 -20.13 -9.46
N PHE A 175 4.91 -20.84 -10.04
CA PHE A 175 3.51 -20.41 -10.10
C PHE A 175 2.55 -21.61 -10.01
N ASP A 176 1.43 -21.43 -9.31
CA ASP A 176 0.30 -22.35 -9.33
C ASP A 176 -1.03 -21.57 -9.41
N GLY A 177 -1.55 -21.46 -10.62
CA GLY A 177 -2.82 -20.76 -10.90
C GLY A 177 -4.06 -21.62 -10.71
N GLU A 178 -3.95 -22.95 -10.83
CA GLU A 178 -5.10 -23.85 -10.67
C GLU A 178 -5.54 -23.89 -9.21
N ARG A 179 -4.60 -24.13 -8.29
CA ARG A 179 -4.87 -24.08 -6.84
C ARG A 179 -5.18 -22.65 -6.39
N GLY A 180 -4.51 -21.66 -6.97
CA GLY A 180 -4.80 -20.25 -6.74
C GLY A 180 -6.26 -19.90 -7.08
N ALA A 181 -6.77 -20.40 -8.20
CA ALA A 181 -8.16 -20.18 -8.61
C ALA A 181 -9.17 -20.87 -7.70
N VAL A 182 -8.84 -22.06 -7.19
CA VAL A 182 -9.67 -22.73 -6.18
C VAL A 182 -9.75 -21.90 -4.90
N VAL A 183 -8.64 -21.33 -4.45
CA VAL A 183 -8.57 -20.58 -3.19
C VAL A 183 -9.20 -19.19 -3.32
N ALA A 184 -8.79 -18.39 -4.31
CA ALA A 184 -9.09 -16.96 -4.39
C ALA A 184 -10.05 -16.56 -5.52
N GLY A 185 -10.48 -17.51 -6.35
CA GLY A 185 -11.28 -17.26 -7.56
C GLY A 185 -10.43 -16.95 -8.79
N SER A 186 -11.07 -16.57 -9.90
CA SER A 186 -10.38 -16.28 -11.18
C SER A 186 -9.14 -15.40 -10.99
N ARG A 187 -8.06 -15.68 -11.74
CA ARG A 187 -6.75 -15.01 -11.65
C ARG A 187 -6.07 -15.07 -10.26
N GLY A 188 -6.61 -15.82 -9.31
CA GLY A 188 -5.92 -16.16 -8.07
C GLY A 188 -4.69 -17.03 -8.35
N TYR A 189 -3.60 -16.77 -7.63
CA TYR A 189 -2.34 -17.49 -7.84
C TYR A 189 -1.57 -17.71 -6.54
N PHE A 190 -0.81 -18.80 -6.50
CA PHE A 190 0.31 -18.93 -5.57
C PHE A 190 1.61 -18.67 -6.32
N LEU A 191 2.51 -17.87 -5.73
CA LEU A 191 3.88 -17.73 -6.18
C LEU A 191 4.77 -18.65 -5.34
N LYS A 192 5.71 -19.36 -5.96
CA LYS A 192 6.44 -20.46 -5.32
C LYS A 192 7.94 -20.34 -5.53
N GLY A 193 8.69 -20.86 -4.56
CA GLY A 193 10.12 -21.14 -4.65
C GLY A 193 10.93 -19.97 -5.22
N PRO A 194 11.55 -20.15 -6.41
CA PRO A 194 12.45 -19.15 -6.98
C PRO A 194 11.78 -17.81 -7.27
N LEU A 195 10.49 -17.77 -7.61
CA LEU A 195 9.81 -16.50 -7.90
C LEU A 195 9.49 -15.70 -6.64
N VAL A 196 9.29 -16.35 -5.48
CA VAL A 196 9.16 -15.64 -4.20
C VAL A 196 10.46 -14.88 -3.88
N PHE A 197 11.61 -15.53 -4.10
CA PHE A 197 12.90 -14.86 -3.91
C PHE A 197 13.18 -13.78 -4.94
N LEU A 198 12.80 -13.98 -6.21
CA LEU A 198 12.96 -12.97 -7.25
C LEU A 198 12.10 -11.73 -6.96
N GLU A 199 10.87 -11.91 -6.47
CA GLU A 199 10.01 -10.81 -6.03
C GLU A 199 10.64 -10.04 -4.86
N GLN A 200 11.14 -10.74 -3.84
CA GLN A 200 11.86 -10.11 -2.72
C GLN A 200 13.12 -9.37 -3.18
N ALA A 201 13.85 -9.91 -4.16
CA ALA A 201 15.01 -9.25 -4.75
C ALA A 201 14.63 -7.94 -5.46
N LEU A 202 13.54 -7.94 -6.23
CA LEU A 202 13.02 -6.75 -6.89
C LEU A 202 12.56 -5.67 -5.89
N ILE A 203 11.86 -6.06 -4.83
CA ILE A 203 11.40 -5.14 -3.77
C ILE A 203 12.59 -4.46 -3.12
N ASN A 204 13.57 -5.25 -2.66
CA ASN A 204 14.76 -4.71 -2.00
C ASN A 204 15.60 -3.83 -2.95
N TYR A 205 15.79 -4.25 -4.19
CA TYR A 205 16.54 -3.46 -5.17
C TYR A 205 15.86 -2.13 -5.48
N GLY A 206 14.54 -2.14 -5.75
CA GLY A 206 13.77 -0.93 -6.05
C GLY A 206 13.77 0.06 -4.89
N LEU A 207 13.55 -0.41 -3.66
CA LEU A 207 13.59 0.43 -2.45
C LEU A 207 14.98 1.03 -2.21
N ARG A 208 16.05 0.24 -2.38
CA ARG A 208 17.42 0.74 -2.20
C ARG A 208 17.82 1.76 -3.27
N LEU A 209 17.41 1.57 -4.52
CA LEU A 209 17.65 2.54 -5.60
C LEU A 209 16.96 3.87 -5.28
N LEU A 210 15.67 3.84 -4.92
CA LEU A 210 14.95 5.06 -4.54
C LEU A 210 15.53 5.73 -3.29
N HIS A 211 15.88 4.95 -2.26
CA HIS A 211 16.51 5.47 -1.05
C HIS A 211 17.85 6.16 -1.34
N SER A 212 18.64 5.65 -2.29
CA SER A 212 19.88 6.29 -2.75
C SER A 212 19.63 7.64 -3.46
N LYS A 213 18.42 7.84 -4.00
CA LYS A 213 17.94 9.09 -4.62
C LYS A 213 17.11 9.95 -3.66
N ASN A 214 17.31 9.77 -2.35
CA ASN A 214 16.66 10.53 -1.28
C ASN A 214 15.13 10.42 -1.24
N TYR A 215 14.58 9.30 -1.71
CA TYR A 215 13.19 8.94 -1.40
C TYR A 215 13.13 8.29 -0.02
N THR A 216 12.11 8.64 0.75
CA THR A 216 11.81 8.01 2.04
C THR A 216 10.91 6.79 1.82
N PRO A 217 11.35 5.57 2.15
CA PRO A 217 10.47 4.39 2.11
C PRO A 217 9.23 4.57 2.98
N LEU A 218 8.07 4.22 2.44
CA LEU A 218 6.79 4.34 3.13
C LEU A 218 5.93 3.10 2.85
N TYR A 219 5.72 2.28 3.89
CA TYR A 219 4.74 1.20 3.88
C TYR A 219 3.36 1.76 4.21
N THR A 220 2.38 1.54 3.33
CA THR A 220 1.07 2.18 3.43
C THR A 220 -0.01 1.22 3.92
N PRO A 221 -1.09 1.70 4.58
CA PRO A 221 -2.28 0.89 4.81
C PRO A 221 -2.89 0.40 3.48
N PHE A 222 -3.28 -0.87 3.40
CA PHE A 222 -3.80 -1.46 2.17
C PHE A 222 -5.31 -1.27 1.98
N PHE A 223 -5.99 -0.66 2.95
CA PHE A 223 -7.35 -0.18 2.79
C PHE A 223 -7.53 1.23 3.34
N MET A 224 -8.40 2.01 2.70
CA MET A 224 -8.73 3.37 3.09
C MET A 224 -10.22 3.50 3.39
N ARG A 225 -10.57 4.40 4.32
CA ARG A 225 -11.96 4.76 4.58
C ARG A 225 -12.61 5.34 3.32
N LYS A 226 -13.88 5.01 3.08
CA LYS A 226 -14.66 5.49 1.92
C LYS A 226 -14.53 6.99 1.68
N GLU A 227 -14.69 7.80 2.73
CA GLU A 227 -14.62 9.26 2.66
C GLU A 227 -13.27 9.79 2.15
N VAL A 228 -12.17 9.11 2.49
CA VAL A 228 -10.81 9.50 2.09
C VAL A 228 -10.51 8.98 0.69
N MET A 229 -10.91 7.74 0.38
CA MET A 229 -10.76 7.15 -0.96
C MET A 229 -11.46 8.00 -2.02
N GLN A 230 -12.64 8.55 -1.72
CA GLN A 230 -13.37 9.46 -2.63
C GLN A 230 -12.62 10.76 -2.96
N GLU A 231 -11.58 11.12 -2.20
CA GLU A 231 -10.77 12.31 -2.49
C GLU A 231 -9.66 12.04 -3.49
N VAL A 232 -9.22 10.78 -3.62
CA VAL A 232 -8.08 10.31 -4.42
C VAL A 232 -8.45 9.37 -5.58
N ALA A 233 -9.67 8.82 -5.59
CA ALA A 233 -10.18 7.96 -6.66
C ALA A 233 -11.33 8.64 -7.45
N GLN A 234 -11.49 8.26 -8.72
CA GLN A 234 -12.61 8.65 -9.57
C GLN A 234 -13.80 7.71 -9.36
N LEU A 235 -15.01 8.14 -9.72
CA LEU A 235 -16.23 7.33 -9.54
C LEU A 235 -16.14 5.99 -10.27
N SER A 236 -15.69 5.98 -11.53
CA SER A 236 -15.51 4.76 -12.31
C SER A 236 -14.58 3.74 -11.65
N GLN A 237 -13.57 4.20 -10.89
CA GLN A 237 -12.66 3.31 -10.19
C GLN A 237 -13.35 2.55 -9.04
N PHE A 238 -14.39 3.13 -8.41
CA PHE A 238 -15.17 2.40 -7.39
C PHE A 238 -15.92 1.20 -8.00
N ASP A 239 -16.39 1.34 -9.23
CA ASP A 239 -17.20 0.33 -9.89
C ASP A 239 -16.34 -0.74 -10.59
N ASP A 240 -15.16 -0.36 -11.09
CA ASP A 240 -14.38 -1.23 -11.99
C ASP A 240 -13.02 -1.67 -11.44
N GLU A 241 -12.45 -0.96 -10.46
CA GLU A 241 -11.08 -1.19 -9.98
C GLU A 241 -11.01 -1.58 -8.50
N LEU A 242 -11.78 -0.92 -7.63
CA LEU A 242 -11.62 -1.03 -6.17
C LEU A 242 -12.44 -2.16 -5.55
N TYR A 243 -11.81 -2.97 -4.70
CA TYR A 243 -12.52 -3.93 -3.83
C TYR A 243 -13.07 -3.24 -2.58
N LYS A 244 -14.32 -3.54 -2.21
CA LYS A 244 -14.93 -3.05 -0.99
C LYS A 244 -14.65 -4.00 0.17
N VAL A 245 -14.18 -3.46 1.29
CA VAL A 245 -13.96 -4.17 2.55
C VAL A 245 -15.06 -3.80 3.53
N VAL A 246 -15.68 -4.81 4.12
CA VAL A 246 -16.76 -4.69 5.09
C VAL A 246 -16.30 -5.34 6.39
N GLY A 247 -16.28 -4.56 7.47
CA GLY A 247 -15.94 -5.04 8.83
C GLY A 247 -16.77 -4.30 9.89
N LYS A 248 -16.59 -4.66 11.16
CA LYS A 248 -17.22 -3.94 12.27
C LYS A 248 -16.70 -2.50 12.32
N GLY A 249 -17.57 -1.56 12.68
CA GLY A 249 -17.22 -0.15 12.83
C GLY A 249 -16.42 0.17 14.09
N SER A 250 -16.30 -0.81 15.00
CA SER A 250 -15.61 -0.68 16.28
C SER A 250 -15.01 -2.03 16.69
N GLU A 251 -13.91 -1.97 17.44
CA GLU A 251 -13.28 -3.14 18.08
C GLU A 251 -14.07 -3.64 19.30
N LYS A 252 -15.14 -2.94 19.70
CA LYS A 252 -15.99 -3.35 20.82
C LYS A 252 -16.94 -4.46 20.36
N SER A 253 -17.03 -5.53 21.15
CA SER A 253 -17.82 -6.72 20.80
C SER A 253 -19.34 -6.47 20.80
N ASP A 254 -19.82 -5.45 21.51
CA ASP A 254 -21.22 -5.04 21.59
C ASP A 254 -21.65 -4.07 20.47
N ASP A 255 -20.70 -3.58 19.66
CA ASP A 255 -20.96 -2.69 18.54
C ASP A 255 -21.37 -3.49 17.29
N SER A 256 -22.53 -3.14 16.73
CA SER A 256 -23.09 -3.77 15.52
C SER A 256 -23.03 -2.86 14.29
N SER A 257 -22.39 -1.69 14.40
CA SER A 257 -22.15 -0.83 13.25
C SER A 257 -21.19 -1.49 12.27
N VAL A 258 -21.38 -1.18 10.99
CA VAL A 258 -20.56 -1.69 9.90
C VAL A 258 -19.82 -0.51 9.29
N ASP A 259 -18.52 -0.67 9.05
CA ASP A 259 -17.70 0.33 8.35
C ASP A 259 -17.28 -0.18 6.98
N GLU A 260 -17.39 0.70 5.99
CA GLU A 260 -17.02 0.44 4.61
C GLU A 260 -15.66 1.08 4.30
N LYS A 261 -14.69 0.23 3.96
CA LYS A 261 -13.36 0.62 3.48
C LYS A 261 -13.15 0.09 2.06
N TYR A 262 -12.10 0.54 1.40
CA TYR A 262 -11.73 0.08 0.06
C TYR A 262 -10.27 -0.34 0.05
N LEU A 263 -9.97 -1.51 -0.51
CA LEU A 263 -8.59 -1.91 -0.76
C LEU A 263 -7.97 -0.95 -1.79
N ILE A 264 -6.70 -0.63 -1.59
CA ILE A 264 -5.98 0.30 -2.48
C ILE A 264 -5.65 -0.40 -3.81
N ALA A 265 -5.76 0.33 -4.92
CA ALA A 265 -5.30 -0.11 -6.24
C ALA A 265 -3.85 0.28 -6.53
N THR A 266 -3.29 1.14 -5.68
CA THR A 266 -1.97 1.75 -5.81
C THR A 266 -1.58 2.44 -4.50
N SER A 267 -0.29 2.46 -4.15
CA SER A 267 0.21 3.20 -2.98
C SER A 267 0.06 4.72 -3.14
N GLU A 268 -0.08 5.21 -4.37
CA GLU A 268 -0.45 6.60 -4.67
C GLU A 268 -1.64 7.09 -3.83
N GLN A 269 -2.68 6.28 -3.68
CA GLN A 269 -3.92 6.66 -2.99
C GLN A 269 -3.68 7.03 -1.51
N PRO A 270 -3.10 6.14 -0.68
CA PRO A 270 -2.80 6.48 0.71
C PRO A 270 -1.68 7.52 0.83
N ILE A 271 -0.68 7.54 -0.06
CA ILE A 271 0.40 8.53 0.01
C ILE A 271 -0.11 9.92 -0.31
N ALA A 272 -0.99 10.08 -1.32
CA ALA A 272 -1.64 11.35 -1.63
C ALA A 272 -2.44 11.87 -0.43
N ALA A 273 -3.16 10.99 0.27
CA ALA A 273 -3.92 11.35 1.47
C ALA A 273 -3.07 11.54 2.73
N PHE A 274 -1.77 11.22 2.70
CA PHE A 274 -0.90 11.22 3.88
C PHE A 274 -0.72 12.62 4.48
N LEU A 275 -0.56 13.64 3.64
CA LEU A 275 -0.40 15.05 4.07
C LEU A 275 -1.70 15.86 3.88
N ARG A 276 -2.85 15.19 3.89
CA ARG A 276 -4.18 15.82 3.74
C ARG A 276 -4.34 16.91 4.80
N ASP A 277 -4.88 18.06 4.39
CA ASP A 277 -5.12 19.25 5.22
C ASP A 277 -3.89 20.02 5.71
N GLU A 278 -2.69 19.65 5.27
CA GLU A 278 -1.45 20.31 5.72
C GLU A 278 -1.08 21.57 4.92
N TRP A 279 -0.18 22.35 5.52
CA TRP A 279 0.51 23.47 4.88
C TRP A 279 2.00 23.13 4.81
N LEU A 280 2.49 22.83 3.61
CA LEU A 280 3.87 22.40 3.39
C LEU A 280 4.78 23.61 3.20
N LYS A 281 5.92 23.64 3.90
CA LYS A 281 6.87 24.74 3.78
C LYS A 281 7.68 24.62 2.48
N PRO A 282 8.00 25.73 1.81
CA PRO A 282 8.80 25.72 0.59
C PRO A 282 10.16 25.02 0.75
N GLU A 283 10.81 25.19 1.90
CA GLU A 283 12.12 24.59 2.20
C GLU A 283 12.08 23.06 2.36
N ASP A 284 10.91 22.47 2.62
CA ASP A 284 10.75 21.01 2.76
C ASP A 284 10.50 20.34 1.38
N LEU A 285 10.19 21.12 0.34
CA LEU A 285 9.91 20.60 -1.00
C LEU A 285 11.19 20.50 -1.87
N PRO A 286 11.34 19.44 -2.67
CA PRO A 286 10.39 18.35 -2.89
C PRO A 286 10.43 17.26 -1.80
N ILE A 287 9.25 16.84 -1.32
CA ILE A 287 9.11 15.67 -0.44
C ILE A 287 8.93 14.44 -1.32
N ARG A 288 9.76 13.41 -1.11
CA ARG A 288 9.86 12.21 -1.97
C ARG A 288 9.57 10.94 -1.17
N TYR A 289 8.57 10.16 -1.58
CA TYR A 289 8.24 8.87 -0.96
C TYR A 289 8.44 7.70 -1.93
N ALA A 290 9.08 6.64 -1.43
CA ALA A 290 9.14 5.33 -2.06
C ALA A 290 8.03 4.47 -1.44
N GLY A 291 6.84 4.52 -2.03
CA GLY A 291 5.69 3.74 -1.60
C GLY A 291 5.92 2.25 -1.83
N PHE A 292 5.65 1.43 -0.83
CA PHE A 292 5.65 -0.03 -0.92
C PHE A 292 4.34 -0.58 -0.40
N SER A 293 3.63 -1.32 -1.26
CA SER A 293 2.34 -1.92 -0.92
C SER A 293 1.92 -3.04 -1.86
N THR A 294 1.09 -3.94 -1.34
CA THR A 294 0.23 -4.78 -2.15
C THR A 294 -0.89 -3.94 -2.76
N CYS A 295 -1.07 -4.06 -4.08
CA CYS A 295 -2.13 -3.41 -4.84
C CYS A 295 -3.23 -4.41 -5.19
N PHE A 296 -4.49 -3.96 -5.14
CA PHE A 296 -5.67 -4.78 -5.41
C PHE A 296 -6.52 -4.18 -6.54
N ARG A 297 -6.76 -4.94 -7.61
CA ARG A 297 -7.55 -4.48 -8.77
C ARG A 297 -8.58 -5.51 -9.20
N GLN A 298 -9.84 -5.11 -9.34
CA GLN A 298 -10.90 -6.01 -9.81
C GLN A 298 -10.78 -6.37 -11.29
N GLU A 299 -10.07 -5.56 -12.08
CA GLU A 299 -9.81 -5.80 -13.52
C GLU A 299 -11.10 -5.95 -14.37
N VAL A 300 -12.20 -5.30 -13.95
CA VAL A 300 -13.48 -5.28 -14.67
C VAL A 300 -13.30 -4.59 -16.02
N GLY A 301 -13.91 -5.14 -17.07
CA GLY A 301 -13.77 -4.64 -18.44
C GLY A 301 -12.57 -5.21 -19.22
N SER A 302 -11.69 -5.98 -18.57
CA SER A 302 -10.55 -6.65 -19.22
C SER A 302 -10.79 -8.13 -19.54
N HIS A 303 -12.06 -8.53 -19.70
CA HIS A 303 -12.45 -9.93 -19.83
C HIS A 303 -11.71 -10.64 -20.98
N GLY A 304 -11.06 -11.76 -20.67
CA GLY A 304 -10.35 -12.58 -21.66
C GLY A 304 -8.99 -12.04 -22.11
N ARG A 305 -8.52 -10.90 -21.57
CA ARG A 305 -7.20 -10.32 -21.87
C ARG A 305 -6.16 -10.74 -20.83
N ASP A 306 -5.06 -11.34 -21.28
CA ASP A 306 -3.91 -11.74 -20.44
C ASP A 306 -4.31 -12.59 -19.20
N THR A 307 -5.29 -13.48 -19.35
CA THR A 307 -5.87 -14.28 -18.24
C THR A 307 -4.98 -15.41 -17.72
N ARG A 308 -3.82 -15.65 -18.35
CA ARG A 308 -2.86 -16.70 -17.98
C ARG A 308 -1.58 -16.08 -17.41
N GLY A 309 -0.94 -16.78 -16.49
CA GLY A 309 0.29 -16.33 -15.83
C GLY A 309 0.01 -15.28 -14.76
N ILE A 310 1.02 -14.42 -14.51
CA ILE A 310 1.00 -13.43 -13.41
C ILE A 310 1.03 -11.97 -13.90
N PHE A 311 0.87 -11.73 -15.21
CA PHE A 311 1.00 -10.38 -15.79
C PHE A 311 -0.17 -9.44 -15.44
N ARG A 312 -1.40 -9.98 -15.45
CA ARG A 312 -2.64 -9.27 -15.08
C ARG A 312 -3.40 -10.08 -14.04
N VAL A 313 -3.32 -9.65 -12.79
CA VAL A 313 -3.82 -10.37 -11.61
C VAL A 313 -4.49 -9.39 -10.64
N HIS A 314 -5.33 -9.92 -9.73
CA HIS A 314 -6.07 -9.08 -8.79
C HIS A 314 -5.26 -8.57 -7.60
N GLN A 315 -4.11 -9.20 -7.30
CA GLN A 315 -3.18 -8.80 -6.25
C GLN A 315 -1.75 -8.79 -6.81
N PHE A 316 -0.95 -7.78 -6.47
CA PHE A 316 0.47 -7.72 -6.86
C PHE A 316 1.21 -6.68 -6.01
N GLU A 317 2.51 -6.87 -5.80
CA GLU A 317 3.34 -5.88 -5.10
C GLU A 317 3.79 -4.76 -6.02
N LYS A 318 3.87 -3.54 -5.47
CA LYS A 318 4.34 -2.37 -6.20
C LYS A 318 5.26 -1.49 -5.35
N ILE A 319 6.37 -1.07 -5.97
CA ILE A 319 7.19 0.05 -5.51
C ILE A 319 6.86 1.28 -6.35
N GLU A 320 6.61 2.41 -5.70
CA GLU A 320 6.10 3.63 -6.31
C GLU A 320 6.90 4.86 -5.89
N GLN A 321 7.12 5.75 -6.84
CA GLN A 321 7.63 7.10 -6.61
C GLN A 321 6.44 8.02 -6.41
N PHE A 322 6.43 8.77 -5.32
CA PHE A 322 5.45 9.84 -5.11
C PHE A 322 6.17 11.11 -4.66
N VAL A 323 5.88 12.24 -5.31
CA VAL A 323 6.56 13.51 -5.02
C VAL A 323 5.57 14.64 -4.84
N TYR A 324 5.71 15.35 -3.72
CA TYR A 324 5.14 16.68 -3.51
C TYR A 324 6.17 17.72 -3.96
N SER A 325 5.82 18.53 -4.95
CA SER A 325 6.70 19.52 -5.57
C SER A 325 6.15 20.94 -5.45
N SER A 326 7.04 21.93 -5.55
CA SER A 326 6.64 23.33 -5.62
C SER A 326 5.78 23.58 -6.88
N PRO A 327 4.69 24.37 -6.78
CA PRO A 327 3.89 24.75 -7.93
C PRO A 327 4.59 25.79 -8.83
N HIS A 328 5.71 26.37 -8.41
CA HIS A 328 6.39 27.48 -9.10
C HIS A 328 7.58 27.03 -9.94
N ASP A 329 8.02 27.93 -10.82
CA ASP A 329 9.29 27.87 -11.56
C ASP A 329 9.52 26.55 -12.32
N ASN A 330 8.44 25.97 -12.85
CA ASN A 330 8.47 24.71 -13.61
C ASN A 330 8.98 23.48 -12.81
N LYS A 331 9.10 23.59 -11.47
CA LYS A 331 9.71 22.56 -10.60
C LYS A 331 9.03 21.21 -10.69
N SER A 332 7.70 21.18 -10.83
CA SER A 332 6.98 19.91 -11.03
C SER A 332 7.32 19.22 -12.34
N TRP A 333 7.59 19.97 -13.42
CA TRP A 333 7.93 19.38 -14.72
C TRP A 333 9.40 18.91 -14.77
N GLU A 334 10.31 19.63 -14.12
CA GLU A 334 11.68 19.14 -13.89
C GLU A 334 11.66 17.82 -13.09
N MET A 335 10.83 17.75 -12.05
CA MET A 335 10.64 16.52 -11.27
C MET A 335 10.00 15.39 -12.09
N PHE A 336 9.06 15.71 -12.99
CA PHE A 336 8.45 14.71 -13.88
C PHE A 336 9.49 14.02 -14.75
N ASP A 337 10.42 14.79 -15.34
CA ASP A 337 11.52 14.26 -16.13
C ASP A 337 12.53 13.48 -15.26
N GLU A 338 12.77 13.91 -14.01
CA GLU A 338 13.61 13.19 -13.04
C GLU A 338 13.01 11.83 -12.63
N MET A 339 11.69 11.76 -12.40
CA MET A 339 10.97 10.56 -11.99
C MET A 339 10.94 9.49 -13.09
N ILE A 340 10.67 9.89 -14.34
CA ILE A 340 10.73 8.96 -15.47
C ILE A 340 12.16 8.51 -15.75
N GLY A 341 13.15 9.42 -15.64
CA GLY A 341 14.57 9.07 -15.77
C GLY A 341 15.04 8.09 -14.68
N THR A 342 14.51 8.23 -13.46
CA THR A 342 14.78 7.32 -12.35
C THR A 342 14.19 5.92 -12.60
N ALA A 343 12.99 5.83 -13.20
CA ALA A 343 12.43 4.56 -13.63
C ALA A 343 13.25 3.95 -14.78
N GLU A 344 13.62 4.74 -15.80
CA GLU A 344 14.47 4.30 -16.90
C GLU A 344 15.78 3.70 -16.42
N GLU A 345 16.46 4.35 -15.46
CA GLU A 345 17.69 3.83 -14.85
C GLU A 345 17.49 2.44 -14.24
N PHE A 346 16.39 2.22 -13.51
CA PHE A 346 16.07 0.91 -12.93
C PHE A 346 15.92 -0.19 -13.98
N TYR A 347 15.25 0.07 -15.11
CA TYR A 347 15.10 -0.95 -16.17
C TYR A 347 16.40 -1.14 -16.97
N GLN A 348 17.20 -0.08 -17.14
CA GLN A 348 18.51 -0.17 -17.79
C GLN A 348 19.48 -1.02 -16.97
N THR A 349 19.53 -0.85 -15.65
CA THR A 349 20.40 -1.65 -14.76
C THR A 349 19.96 -3.11 -14.67
N LEU A 350 18.67 -3.39 -14.92
CA LEU A 350 18.12 -4.74 -15.08
C LEU A 350 18.27 -5.31 -16.50
N GLY A 351 18.83 -4.55 -17.46
CA GLY A 351 19.04 -5.04 -18.82
C GLY A 351 17.76 -5.27 -19.63
N ILE A 352 16.65 -4.60 -19.31
CA ILE A 352 15.35 -4.81 -19.97
C ILE A 352 15.14 -3.77 -21.09
N PRO A 353 15.02 -4.16 -22.37
CA PRO A 353 14.75 -3.22 -23.46
C PRO A 353 13.37 -2.58 -23.33
N TYR A 354 13.22 -1.32 -23.68
CA TYR A 354 11.94 -0.60 -23.57
C TYR A 354 11.80 0.57 -24.55
N ARG A 355 10.59 1.12 -24.60
CA ARG A 355 10.28 2.43 -25.19
C ARG A 355 9.54 3.31 -24.19
N ILE A 356 9.76 4.62 -24.28
CA ILE A 356 8.98 5.64 -23.56
C ILE A 356 7.92 6.18 -24.49
N VAL A 357 6.68 6.18 -24.02
CA VAL A 357 5.50 6.56 -24.79
C VAL A 357 4.79 7.72 -24.12
N ASN A 358 4.49 8.77 -24.88
CA ASN A 358 3.68 9.90 -24.45
C ASN A 358 2.23 9.66 -24.83
N ILE A 359 1.40 9.52 -23.79
CA ILE A 359 0.05 8.99 -23.90
C ILE A 359 -0.91 10.07 -24.40
N VAL A 360 -1.77 9.70 -25.35
CA VAL A 360 -2.76 10.59 -25.97
C VAL A 360 -3.76 11.14 -24.95
N SER A 361 -4.23 12.36 -25.22
CA SER A 361 -5.10 13.12 -24.31
C SER A 361 -6.41 12.42 -23.95
N GLY A 362 -6.99 11.61 -24.83
CA GLY A 362 -8.22 10.85 -24.59
C GLY A 362 -8.07 9.71 -23.59
N ALA A 363 -6.86 9.16 -23.46
CA ALA A 363 -6.52 8.05 -22.55
C ALA A 363 -5.98 8.52 -21.18
N LEU A 364 -5.75 9.83 -21.02
CA LEU A 364 -5.38 10.39 -19.71
C LEU A 364 -6.56 10.34 -18.74
N ASN A 365 -6.30 9.88 -17.53
CA ASN A 365 -7.25 9.99 -16.42
C ASN A 365 -7.44 11.48 -16.03
N HIS A 366 -8.52 11.79 -15.31
CA HIS A 366 -8.87 13.18 -14.95
C HIS A 366 -7.74 13.92 -14.23
N ALA A 367 -6.91 13.25 -13.43
CA ALA A 367 -5.86 13.91 -12.65
C ALA A 367 -4.61 14.26 -13.47
N ALA A 368 -4.18 13.41 -14.40
CA ALA A 368 -2.92 13.61 -15.12
C ALA A 368 -3.00 14.78 -16.11
N SER A 369 -2.06 15.72 -15.99
CA SER A 369 -1.82 16.77 -16.99
C SER A 369 -1.00 16.26 -18.18
N LYS A 370 -0.10 15.31 -17.92
CA LYS A 370 0.69 14.54 -18.90
C LYS A 370 1.07 13.20 -18.26
N LYS A 371 1.16 12.15 -19.08
CA LYS A 371 1.58 10.81 -18.67
C LYS A 371 2.62 10.25 -19.64
N LEU A 372 3.68 9.67 -19.10
CA LEU A 372 4.67 8.90 -19.85
C LEU A 372 4.67 7.46 -19.35
N ASP A 373 4.52 6.52 -20.29
CA ASP A 373 4.57 5.09 -19.98
C ASP A 373 5.92 4.51 -20.45
N LEU A 374 6.54 3.66 -19.62
CA LEU A 374 7.65 2.81 -20.03
C LEU A 374 7.07 1.44 -20.37
N GLU A 375 7.14 1.11 -21.66
CA GLU A 375 6.72 -0.18 -22.18
C GLU A 375 7.94 -1.02 -22.47
N ALA A 376 8.11 -2.12 -21.74
CA ALA A 376 9.22 -3.04 -21.96
C ALA A 376 8.94 -3.99 -23.12
N TRP A 377 10.01 -4.42 -23.80
CA TRP A 377 9.96 -5.43 -24.84
C TRP A 377 9.91 -6.84 -24.23
N PHE A 378 8.94 -7.63 -24.67
CA PHE A 378 8.73 -9.02 -24.25
C PHE A 378 9.08 -9.94 -25.43
N PRO A 379 10.30 -10.51 -25.48
CA PRO A 379 10.80 -11.20 -26.68
C PRO A 379 10.11 -12.53 -26.97
N GLY A 380 9.55 -13.22 -25.98
CA GLY A 380 8.74 -14.43 -26.18
C GLY A 380 7.32 -14.12 -26.62
N SER A 381 6.77 -13.00 -26.16
CA SER A 381 5.45 -12.51 -26.56
C SER A 381 5.48 -11.73 -27.89
N GLY A 382 6.64 -11.20 -28.30
CA GLY A 382 6.82 -10.38 -29.50
C GLY A 382 6.13 -9.02 -29.45
N ALA A 383 5.99 -8.43 -28.25
CA ALA A 383 5.24 -7.18 -28.06
C ALA A 383 5.83 -6.28 -26.97
N PHE A 384 5.51 -4.99 -27.04
CA PHE A 384 5.74 -4.05 -25.94
C PHE A 384 4.61 -4.16 -24.91
N ARG A 385 4.95 -4.10 -23.62
CA ARG A 385 4.00 -4.17 -22.50
C ARG A 385 4.36 -3.13 -21.43
N GLU A 386 3.34 -2.41 -20.96
CA GLU A 386 3.48 -1.38 -19.92
C GLU A 386 3.98 -1.96 -18.59
N LEU A 387 5.09 -1.42 -18.09
CA LEU A 387 5.64 -1.69 -16.76
C LEU A 387 5.61 -0.48 -15.82
N VAL A 388 5.64 0.74 -16.39
CA VAL A 388 5.59 2.00 -15.65
C VAL A 388 4.62 2.95 -16.31
N SER A 389 3.90 3.69 -15.47
CA SER A 389 3.24 4.95 -15.82
C SER A 389 3.77 6.02 -14.87
N CYS A 390 4.16 7.18 -15.41
CA CYS A 390 4.61 8.38 -14.70
C CYS A 390 3.70 9.56 -15.06
N SER A 391 3.07 10.19 -14.06
CA SER A 391 2.10 11.26 -14.24
C SER A 391 2.45 12.50 -13.42
N ASN A 392 2.28 13.69 -14.02
CA ASN A 392 2.22 14.94 -13.28
C ASN A 392 0.75 15.36 -13.15
N CYS A 393 0.26 15.44 -11.93
CA CYS A 393 -1.14 15.79 -11.63
C CYS A 393 -1.32 17.26 -11.25
N LEU A 394 -0.26 18.07 -11.32
CA LEU A 394 -0.25 19.47 -10.88
C LEU A 394 -0.92 19.59 -9.50
N ASP A 395 -1.74 20.61 -9.30
CA ASP A 395 -2.48 20.88 -8.07
C ASP A 395 -3.84 20.15 -7.97
N TYR A 396 -4.23 19.33 -8.96
CA TYR A 396 -5.57 18.75 -9.08
C TYR A 396 -5.94 17.85 -7.89
N GLN A 397 -5.00 17.01 -7.45
CA GLN A 397 -5.13 16.18 -6.25
C GLN A 397 -5.00 17.02 -4.98
N ALA A 398 -3.97 17.86 -4.91
CA ALA A 398 -3.64 18.69 -3.75
C ALA A 398 -4.79 19.60 -3.34
N ARG A 399 -5.51 20.17 -4.32
CA ARG A 399 -6.68 21.03 -4.07
C ARG A 399 -7.81 20.29 -3.37
N ARG A 400 -8.11 19.05 -3.78
CA ARG A 400 -9.16 18.25 -3.17
C ARG A 400 -8.80 17.79 -1.76
N LEU A 401 -7.53 17.42 -1.56
CA LEU A 401 -6.96 16.99 -0.28
C LEU A 401 -6.54 18.15 0.62
N ARG A 402 -6.66 19.38 0.11
CA ARG A 402 -6.34 20.64 0.77
C ARG A 402 -4.88 20.74 1.25
N ILE A 403 -3.94 20.25 0.44
CA ILE A 403 -2.50 20.27 0.71
C ILE A 403 -1.88 21.55 0.15
N ARG A 404 -1.63 22.52 1.02
CA ARG A 404 -1.35 23.90 0.63
C ARG A 404 0.14 24.18 0.59
N TYR A 405 0.53 25.11 -0.28
CA TYR A 405 1.88 25.65 -0.34
C TYR A 405 2.00 26.81 0.67
N GLY A 406 2.65 26.56 1.80
CA GLY A 406 2.76 27.47 2.94
C GLY A 406 3.82 28.54 2.80
N GLN A 407 3.50 29.61 2.06
CA GLN A 407 4.38 30.79 2.01
C GLN A 407 4.20 31.70 3.24
N THR A 408 5.29 31.98 3.96
CA THR A 408 5.32 32.95 5.07
C THR A 408 5.57 34.40 4.62
N LYS A 409 5.94 34.62 3.34
CA LYS A 409 6.51 35.89 2.85
C LYS A 409 5.50 36.85 2.21
N LYS A 410 4.27 36.41 1.91
CA LYS A 410 3.23 37.25 1.29
C LYS A 410 1.86 36.91 1.85
N MET A 411 1.08 37.94 2.20
CA MET A 411 -0.36 37.76 2.44
C MET A 411 -1.02 37.57 1.07
N MET A 412 -1.33 36.32 0.71
CA MET A 412 -2.02 36.01 -0.54
C MET A 412 -3.53 36.01 -0.32
N ASP A 413 -4.27 36.53 -1.30
CA ASP A 413 -5.74 36.52 -1.28
C ASP A 413 -6.33 35.10 -1.37
N LYS A 414 -5.53 34.13 -1.85
CA LYS A 414 -5.89 32.71 -1.95
C LYS A 414 -4.72 31.81 -1.57
N ALA A 415 -5.04 30.65 -1.01
CA ALA A 415 -4.06 29.60 -0.80
C ALA A 415 -3.68 28.96 -2.15
N GLU A 416 -2.37 28.86 -2.41
CA GLU A 416 -1.84 28.01 -3.46
C GLU A 416 -1.69 26.57 -2.93
N TYR A 417 -1.68 25.60 -3.84
CA TYR A 417 -1.54 24.18 -3.53
C TYR A 417 -0.25 23.65 -4.15
N VAL A 418 0.34 22.64 -3.51
CA VAL A 418 1.53 21.97 -4.07
C VAL A 418 1.18 21.18 -5.32
N HIS A 419 2.18 20.85 -6.14
CA HIS A 419 2.01 19.91 -7.23
C HIS A 419 2.30 18.47 -6.77
N MET A 420 1.50 17.51 -7.23
CA MET A 420 1.65 16.08 -6.87
C MET A 420 1.98 15.27 -8.12
N LEU A 421 2.98 14.39 -8.00
CA LEU A 421 3.44 13.52 -9.07
C LEU A 421 3.53 12.08 -8.56
N ASN A 422 3.24 11.13 -9.43
CA ASN A 422 3.35 9.71 -9.15
C ASN A 422 4.02 8.97 -10.32
N ALA A 423 4.79 7.94 -10.02
CA ALA A 423 5.33 7.03 -11.02
C ALA A 423 5.53 5.65 -10.45
N THR A 424 5.11 4.62 -11.16
CA THR A 424 5.46 3.25 -10.79
C THR A 424 6.97 3.03 -10.97
N MET A 425 7.66 2.52 -9.95
CA MET A 425 9.06 2.09 -10.10
C MET A 425 9.09 0.63 -10.58
N CYS A 426 8.41 -0.25 -9.86
CA CYS A 426 8.41 -1.69 -10.13
C CYS A 426 7.07 -2.31 -9.71
N ALA A 427 6.31 -2.84 -10.67
CA ALA A 427 5.20 -3.76 -10.42
C ALA A 427 5.74 -5.20 -10.50
N THR A 428 5.97 -5.83 -9.36
CA THR A 428 6.87 -7.00 -9.24
C THR A 428 6.52 -8.12 -10.20
N THR A 429 5.24 -8.47 -10.31
CA THR A 429 4.77 -9.57 -11.17
C THR A 429 5.03 -9.32 -12.66
N ARG A 430 4.80 -8.09 -13.14
CA ARG A 430 5.06 -7.72 -14.54
C ARG A 430 6.56 -7.63 -14.83
N VAL A 431 7.34 -7.10 -13.90
CA VAL A 431 8.80 -7.03 -14.05
C VAL A 431 9.41 -8.43 -14.02
N MET A 432 8.92 -9.34 -13.18
CA MET A 432 9.30 -10.75 -13.22
C MET A 432 9.01 -11.35 -14.60
N CYS A 433 7.82 -11.13 -15.18
CA CYS A 433 7.52 -11.60 -16.53
C CYS A 433 8.52 -11.08 -17.58
N ALA A 434 8.89 -9.79 -17.49
CA ALA A 434 9.89 -9.20 -18.38
C ALA A 434 11.28 -9.83 -18.21
N ILE A 435 11.71 -10.09 -16.96
CA ILE A 435 12.97 -10.77 -16.66
C ILE A 435 12.95 -12.20 -17.20
N LEU A 436 11.89 -12.97 -16.93
CA LEU A 436 11.76 -14.34 -17.40
C LEU A 436 11.93 -14.41 -18.91
N GLU A 437 11.23 -13.57 -19.68
CA GLU A 437 11.36 -13.59 -21.14
C GLU A 437 12.74 -13.11 -21.61
N ASN A 438 13.27 -12.01 -21.06
CA ASN A 438 14.54 -11.43 -21.51
C ASN A 438 15.77 -12.24 -21.07
N TYR A 439 15.70 -13.00 -19.98
CA TYR A 439 16.82 -13.77 -19.43
C TYR A 439 16.70 -15.29 -19.59
N GLN A 440 15.71 -15.78 -20.36
CA GLN A 440 15.63 -17.20 -20.69
C GLN A 440 16.81 -17.68 -21.55
N THR A 441 17.23 -18.92 -21.27
CA THR A 441 18.24 -19.73 -21.94
C THR A 441 17.72 -21.16 -22.08
N GLU A 442 18.49 -22.05 -22.71
CA GLU A 442 18.14 -23.48 -22.78
C GLU A 442 18.16 -24.18 -21.40
N GLU A 443 18.94 -23.66 -20.45
CA GLU A 443 19.07 -24.22 -19.09
C GLU A 443 18.08 -23.63 -18.08
N GLY A 444 17.43 -22.52 -18.43
CA GLY A 444 16.48 -21.81 -17.57
C GLY A 444 16.66 -20.29 -17.61
N ILE A 445 16.47 -19.62 -16.47
CA ILE A 445 16.45 -18.15 -16.37
C ILE A 445 17.69 -17.65 -15.64
N VAL A 446 18.46 -16.79 -16.29
CA VAL A 446 19.60 -16.10 -15.67
C VAL A 446 19.10 -14.95 -14.80
N ILE A 447 19.58 -14.83 -13.56
CA ILE A 447 19.21 -13.71 -12.69
C ILE A 447 20.03 -12.46 -13.08
N PRO A 448 19.38 -11.29 -13.32
CA PRO A 448 20.07 -10.03 -13.57
C PRO A 448 21.09 -9.71 -12.49
N GLU A 449 22.27 -9.21 -12.88
CA GLU A 449 23.41 -8.97 -11.98
C GLU A 449 23.03 -8.16 -10.73
N LYS A 450 22.22 -7.11 -10.89
CA LYS A 450 21.78 -6.26 -9.78
C LYS A 450 20.84 -6.94 -8.78
N LEU A 451 20.21 -8.05 -9.17
CA LEU A 451 19.32 -8.81 -8.29
C LEU A 451 20.05 -9.93 -7.53
N GLN A 452 21.20 -10.39 -8.03
CA GLN A 452 21.96 -11.51 -7.42
C GLN A 452 22.28 -11.31 -5.94
N PRO A 453 22.71 -10.11 -5.45
CA PRO A 453 23.00 -9.91 -4.02
C PRO A 453 21.80 -10.14 -3.08
N PHE A 454 20.58 -10.05 -3.62
CA PHE A 454 19.35 -10.21 -2.85
C PHE A 454 18.80 -11.64 -2.88
N MET A 455 19.31 -12.49 -3.76
CA MET A 455 18.94 -13.91 -3.82
C MET A 455 19.58 -14.70 -2.65
N PRO A 456 19.01 -15.85 -2.24
CA PRO A 456 19.63 -16.73 -1.23
C PRO A 456 21.07 -17.15 -1.58
N PRO A 457 21.93 -17.48 -0.59
CA PRO A 457 23.23 -18.12 -0.84
C PRO A 457 23.02 -19.43 -1.60
N GLY A 458 23.80 -19.69 -2.65
CA GLY A 458 23.43 -20.64 -3.71
C GLY A 458 22.66 -19.99 -4.87
N GLY A 459 22.47 -18.67 -4.84
CA GLY A 459 22.13 -17.83 -6.01
C GLY A 459 23.24 -17.77 -7.07
N ASP A 460 24.17 -18.72 -7.01
CA ASP A 460 24.94 -19.15 -8.15
C ASP A 460 23.94 -19.43 -9.29
N PRO A 461 24.11 -18.80 -10.47
CA PRO A 461 23.40 -19.19 -11.67
C PRO A 461 23.30 -20.71 -11.83
N GLU A 462 24.27 -21.49 -11.35
CA GLU A 462 24.30 -22.94 -11.45
C GLU A 462 23.26 -23.70 -10.62
N ALA A 463 22.88 -23.28 -9.40
CA ALA A 463 21.88 -24.00 -8.60
C ALA A 463 20.44 -23.70 -9.05
N ILE A 464 20.17 -22.45 -9.45
CA ILE A 464 18.94 -22.09 -10.16
C ILE A 464 18.87 -22.83 -11.48
N ARG A 465 19.98 -22.87 -12.24
CA ARG A 465 20.09 -23.72 -13.44
C ARG A 465 20.01 -25.19 -13.12
N GLU A 466 20.34 -25.73 -11.96
CA GLU A 466 20.23 -27.18 -11.70
C GLU A 466 18.77 -27.58 -11.43
N ILE A 467 18.05 -26.78 -10.65
CA ILE A 467 16.60 -26.93 -10.45
C ILE A 467 15.86 -26.75 -11.78
N GLN A 468 16.26 -25.74 -12.57
CA GLN A 468 15.72 -25.50 -13.91
C GLN A 468 16.15 -26.59 -14.90
N ARG A 469 17.40 -27.07 -14.91
CA ARG A 469 17.92 -28.13 -15.79
C ARG A 469 17.17 -29.43 -15.55
N LYS A 470 16.91 -29.84 -14.31
CA LYS A 470 16.14 -31.06 -14.01
C LYS A 470 14.73 -30.97 -14.61
N ARG A 471 14.07 -29.80 -14.54
CA ARG A 471 12.67 -29.64 -14.96
C ARG A 471 12.43 -29.17 -16.40
N PHE A 472 13.29 -28.33 -16.96
CA PHE A 472 13.38 -28.07 -18.41
C PHE A 472 13.71 -29.37 -19.13
N LYS A 473 14.56 -30.21 -18.53
CA LYS A 473 14.71 -31.60 -18.96
C LYS A 473 13.42 -32.37 -18.74
N ASP A 474 12.71 -32.36 -17.61
CA ASP A 474 11.45 -33.13 -17.46
C ASP A 474 10.35 -32.82 -18.50
N VAL A 475 10.19 -31.56 -18.91
CA VAL A 475 9.29 -31.18 -20.03
C VAL A 475 9.81 -31.66 -21.39
N THR A 476 11.12 -31.82 -21.56
CA THR A 476 11.77 -32.40 -22.76
C THR A 476 12.10 -33.90 -22.64
N LEU A 477 11.94 -34.52 -21.46
CA LEU A 477 12.31 -35.90 -21.10
C LEU A 477 11.11 -36.85 -21.18
N VAL A 478 9.89 -36.33 -21.37
CA VAL A 478 8.80 -37.13 -21.97
C VAL A 478 9.23 -37.69 -23.34
N ASP A 479 10.26 -37.12 -23.98
CA ASP A 479 10.81 -37.65 -25.23
C ASP A 479 12.07 -38.51 -25.13
N LYS A 480 12.89 -38.51 -24.06
CA LYS A 480 14.16 -39.29 -24.09
C LYS A 480 14.67 -39.81 -22.74
N LEU A 481 14.33 -41.06 -22.45
CA LEU A 481 15.11 -41.93 -21.55
C LEU A 481 16.53 -42.22 -22.12
N LYS A 482 17.60 -41.97 -21.34
CA LYS A 482 18.74 -42.91 -21.02
C LYS A 482 20.00 -42.23 -20.41
N LYS A 483 20.29 -42.63 -19.14
CA LYS A 483 21.56 -42.88 -18.39
C LYS A 483 22.62 -41.77 -18.09
N GLU A 484 23.08 -41.81 -16.81
CA GLU A 484 24.04 -40.98 -16.00
C GLU A 484 25.56 -41.28 -16.24
N PRO A 485 26.60 -40.83 -15.45
CA PRO A 485 26.68 -39.90 -14.27
C PRO A 485 27.89 -38.87 -14.14
N VAL A 486 27.68 -37.84 -13.28
CA VAL A 486 28.46 -37.12 -12.19
C VAL A 486 29.97 -36.70 -12.26
N GLY A 487 30.30 -35.50 -11.71
CA GLY A 487 31.59 -35.11 -11.06
C GLY A 487 31.68 -33.64 -10.54
N ASP A 488 32.13 -33.43 -9.28
CA ASP A 488 32.13 -32.22 -8.38
C ASP A 488 33.33 -31.20 -8.50
N ASP A 489 33.20 -29.96 -7.96
CA ASP A 489 33.97 -29.37 -6.80
C ASP A 489 34.01 -27.80 -6.73
N ASP A 490 34.07 -27.29 -5.49
CA ASP A 490 33.86 -25.94 -4.93
C ASP A 490 35.09 -24.97 -4.93
N SER A 491 34.86 -23.66 -4.72
CA SER A 491 35.49 -22.85 -3.62
C SER A 491 35.19 -21.33 -3.68
N LEU A 492 34.93 -20.74 -2.49
CA LEU A 492 34.71 -19.30 -2.20
C LEU A 492 35.86 -18.74 -1.33
N PRO A 493 36.01 -17.39 -1.24
CA PRO A 493 36.61 -16.75 -0.07
C PRO A 493 35.77 -15.61 0.57
N GLU A 494 35.89 -15.53 1.91
CA GLU A 494 35.54 -14.45 2.86
C GLU A 494 36.35 -13.14 2.56
N GLU A 495 36.08 -11.92 3.03
CA GLU A 495 35.56 -11.37 4.29
C GLU A 495 35.45 -9.82 4.13
N ALA A 496 34.61 -9.11 4.90
CA ALA A 496 34.96 -7.80 5.52
C ALA A 496 33.77 -7.17 6.27
N GLN A 497 33.96 -7.04 7.58
CA GLN A 497 33.14 -6.37 8.58
C GLN A 497 33.21 -4.84 8.47
N ASN A 498 32.13 -4.14 8.84
CA ASN A 498 32.13 -2.85 9.56
C ASN A 498 30.70 -2.53 10.03
N VAL A 499 30.50 -2.42 11.34
CA VAL A 499 29.21 -2.15 12.00
C VAL A 499 29.23 -0.72 12.54
N GLU A 500 28.29 0.12 12.13
CA GLU A 500 28.02 1.43 12.76
C GLU A 500 26.54 1.55 13.13
N SER A 501 26.28 2.21 14.26
CA SER A 501 24.98 2.41 14.90
C SER A 501 24.08 3.35 14.09
N LEU A 502 22.79 3.00 13.95
CA LEU A 502 21.78 3.90 13.39
C LEU A 502 21.32 4.87 14.47
N THR A 503 21.62 6.15 14.31
CA THR A 503 21.24 7.17 15.29
C THR A 503 19.82 7.72 15.09
N ALA A 504 19.20 8.15 16.20
CA ALA A 504 17.78 8.55 16.30
C ALA A 504 17.32 9.67 15.33
N GLU A 505 18.22 10.40 14.67
CA GLU A 505 17.88 11.45 13.71
C GLU A 505 17.43 10.92 12.32
N THR A 506 17.43 9.60 12.09
CA THR A 506 17.12 8.97 10.77
C THR A 506 15.84 8.13 10.72
N LEU A 507 14.93 8.25 11.68
CA LEU A 507 13.80 7.32 11.86
C LEU A 507 12.63 7.40 10.85
N SER A 508 12.70 8.17 9.78
CA SER A 508 11.73 8.06 8.67
C SER A 508 12.27 7.10 7.59
N GLY A 509 11.78 5.86 7.56
CA GLY A 509 12.13 4.86 6.53
C GLY A 509 12.95 3.61 6.95
N PRO A 510 13.78 3.62 8.02
CA PRO A 510 14.58 2.43 8.38
C PRO A 510 13.76 1.20 8.75
N LEU A 511 12.56 1.41 9.32
CA LEU A 511 11.68 0.32 9.73
C LEU A 511 11.14 -0.50 8.55
N VAL A 512 10.96 0.12 7.37
CA VAL A 512 10.61 -0.62 6.14
C VAL A 512 11.75 -1.55 5.75
N PHE A 513 13.00 -1.10 5.84
CA PHE A 513 14.16 -1.96 5.58
C PHE A 513 14.33 -3.06 6.62
N LEU A 514 14.05 -2.78 7.90
CA LEU A 514 14.10 -3.79 8.96
C LEU A 514 13.04 -4.87 8.74
N GLU A 515 11.83 -4.50 8.34
CA GLU A 515 10.80 -5.46 7.96
C GLU A 515 11.24 -6.35 6.80
N GLN A 516 11.77 -5.75 5.72
CA GLN A 516 12.30 -6.52 4.59
C GLN A 516 13.47 -7.42 5.00
N ALA A 517 14.34 -6.98 5.91
CA ALA A 517 15.42 -7.78 6.45
C ALA A 517 14.91 -9.01 7.20
N LEU A 518 13.87 -8.85 8.05
CA LEU A 518 13.23 -9.96 8.76
C LEU A 518 12.58 -10.96 7.78
N ILE A 519 11.87 -10.48 6.76
CA ILE A 519 11.25 -11.32 5.72
C ILE A 519 12.31 -12.15 5.00
N ASN A 520 13.37 -11.50 4.52
CA ASN A 520 14.41 -12.17 3.75
C ASN A 520 15.23 -13.13 4.61
N TYR A 521 15.51 -12.77 5.87
CA TYR A 521 16.21 -13.66 6.79
C TYR A 521 15.37 -14.89 7.15
N GLY A 522 14.10 -14.70 7.51
CA GLY A 522 13.21 -15.82 7.86
C GLY A 522 12.96 -16.78 6.70
N LEU A 523 12.74 -16.27 5.49
CA LEU A 523 12.60 -17.10 4.29
C LEU A 523 13.88 -17.88 3.97
N ARG A 524 15.06 -17.27 4.10
CA ARG A 524 16.35 -17.95 3.86
C ARG A 524 16.63 -19.03 4.91
N LEU A 525 16.32 -18.77 6.18
CA LEU A 525 16.45 -19.78 7.24
C LEU A 525 15.53 -20.97 6.98
N LEU A 526 14.28 -20.74 6.60
CA LEU A 526 13.38 -21.83 6.26
C LEU A 526 13.80 -22.59 5.01
N HIS A 527 14.30 -21.88 4.00
CA HIS A 527 14.83 -22.50 2.80
C HIS A 527 16.02 -23.43 3.09
N SER A 528 16.93 -23.05 3.98
CA SER A 528 18.05 -23.93 4.40
C SER A 528 17.59 -25.18 5.18
N LYS A 529 16.34 -25.19 5.66
CA LYS A 529 15.67 -26.34 6.30
C LYS A 529 14.71 -27.06 5.33
N ASN A 530 14.91 -26.90 4.02
CA ASN A 530 14.13 -27.53 2.95
C ASN A 530 12.64 -27.15 2.91
N TYR A 531 12.28 -25.97 3.40
CA TYR A 531 10.95 -25.42 3.17
C TYR A 531 10.89 -24.77 1.78
N THR A 532 9.78 -24.97 1.07
CA THR A 532 9.50 -24.28 -0.18
C THR A 532 8.80 -22.95 0.12
N PRO A 533 9.39 -21.79 -0.23
CA PRO A 533 8.72 -20.50 -0.12
C PRO A 533 7.41 -20.49 -0.92
N LEU A 534 6.35 -19.95 -0.30
CA LEU A 534 5.02 -19.90 -0.88
C LEU A 534 4.36 -18.58 -0.52
N TYR A 535 4.24 -17.68 -1.50
CA TYR A 535 3.47 -16.45 -1.37
C TYR A 535 2.02 -16.72 -1.76
N THR A 536 1.10 -16.35 -0.88
CA THR A 536 -0.27 -16.85 -0.88
C THR A 536 -1.29 -15.79 -1.31
N PRO A 537 -2.45 -16.18 -1.85
CA PRO A 537 -3.56 -15.25 -2.06
C PRO A 537 -4.02 -14.59 -0.75
N PHE A 538 -4.25 -13.28 -0.77
CA PHE A 538 -4.67 -12.49 0.40
C PHE A 538 -6.13 -12.59 0.74
N PHE A 539 -6.95 -13.08 -0.19
CA PHE A 539 -8.34 -13.37 0.06
C PHE A 539 -8.73 -14.74 -0.45
N MET A 540 -9.66 -15.37 0.26
CA MET A 540 -10.18 -16.69 -0.09
C MET A 540 -11.67 -16.60 -0.36
N ARG A 541 -12.15 -17.44 -1.29
CA ARG A 541 -13.58 -17.65 -1.49
C ARG A 541 -14.21 -18.18 -0.20
N LYS A 542 -15.42 -17.71 0.08
CA LYS A 542 -16.16 -18.07 1.29
C LYS A 542 -16.24 -19.58 1.51
N GLU A 543 -16.51 -20.37 0.48
CA GLU A 543 -16.68 -21.82 0.62
C GLU A 543 -15.38 -22.51 1.05
N VAL A 544 -14.24 -22.01 0.59
CA VAL A 544 -12.92 -22.56 0.97
C VAL A 544 -12.52 -22.07 2.35
N MET A 545 -12.75 -20.79 2.66
CA MET A 545 -12.49 -20.23 3.99
C MET A 545 -13.25 -21.00 5.09
N GLN A 546 -14.48 -21.43 4.82
CA GLN A 546 -15.29 -22.22 5.77
C GLN A 546 -14.72 -23.62 6.07
N GLU A 547 -13.86 -24.16 5.21
CA GLU A 547 -13.21 -25.45 5.44
C GLU A 547 -11.97 -25.33 6.34
N VAL A 548 -11.34 -24.14 6.39
CA VAL A 548 -10.09 -23.88 7.13
C VAL A 548 -10.28 -23.05 8.40
N ALA A 549 -11.24 -22.13 8.42
CA ALA A 549 -11.54 -21.24 9.54
C ALA A 549 -12.73 -21.72 10.39
N GLN A 550 -12.77 -21.28 11.64
CA GLN A 550 -13.88 -21.51 12.57
C GLN A 550 -14.98 -20.45 12.38
N LEU A 551 -16.23 -20.80 12.70
CA LEU A 551 -17.38 -19.89 12.50
C LEU A 551 -17.23 -18.56 13.25
N SER A 552 -16.72 -18.56 14.48
CA SER A 552 -16.50 -17.33 15.26
C SER A 552 -15.52 -16.36 14.59
N GLN A 553 -14.56 -16.87 13.81
CA GLN A 553 -13.56 -16.03 13.15
C GLN A 553 -14.19 -15.14 12.07
N PHE A 554 -15.31 -15.56 11.46
CA PHE A 554 -16.01 -14.76 10.45
C PHE A 554 -16.56 -13.45 11.00
N ASP A 555 -16.97 -13.44 12.27
CA ASP A 555 -17.58 -12.28 12.92
C ASP A 555 -16.54 -11.42 13.66
N ASP A 556 -15.47 -12.04 14.17
CA ASP A 556 -14.55 -11.37 15.11
C ASP A 556 -13.15 -11.11 14.55
N GLU A 557 -12.70 -11.86 13.54
CA GLU A 557 -11.31 -11.80 13.06
C GLU A 557 -11.21 -11.39 11.59
N LEU A 558 -12.06 -11.94 10.71
CA LEU A 558 -11.91 -11.86 9.25
C LEU A 558 -12.64 -10.67 8.66
N TYR A 559 -12.00 -9.93 7.77
CA TYR A 559 -12.68 -8.91 6.98
C TYR A 559 -13.37 -9.54 5.77
N LYS A 560 -14.63 -9.16 5.52
CA LYS A 560 -15.34 -9.52 4.30
C LYS A 560 -14.91 -8.58 3.16
N VAL A 561 -14.63 -9.16 2.00
CA VAL A 561 -14.35 -8.44 0.76
C VAL A 561 -15.48 -8.71 -0.21
N VAL A 562 -16.00 -7.63 -0.80
CA VAL A 562 -17.09 -7.64 -1.76
C VAL A 562 -16.59 -7.04 -3.06
N GLY A 563 -16.72 -7.79 -4.15
CA GLY A 563 -16.42 -7.33 -5.51
C GLY A 563 -17.43 -7.84 -6.53
N LYS A 564 -17.26 -7.48 -7.80
CA LYS A 564 -18.09 -8.02 -8.89
C LYS A 564 -17.82 -9.53 -9.07
N GLY A 565 -18.89 -10.29 -9.31
CA GLY A 565 -18.85 -11.74 -9.55
C GLY A 565 -18.33 -12.14 -10.91
N SER A 566 -18.23 -11.20 -11.85
CA SER A 566 -17.46 -11.38 -13.07
C SER A 566 -16.78 -10.09 -13.53
N GLU A 567 -15.82 -10.27 -14.45
CA GLU A 567 -15.10 -9.17 -15.11
C GLU A 567 -15.94 -8.46 -16.18
N LYS A 568 -17.17 -8.93 -16.45
CA LYS A 568 -18.06 -8.31 -17.43
C LYS A 568 -18.75 -7.11 -16.80
N SER A 569 -18.72 -5.97 -17.50
CA SER A 569 -19.26 -4.71 -16.99
C SER A 569 -20.78 -4.74 -16.77
N ASP A 570 -21.51 -5.59 -17.49
CA ASP A 570 -22.96 -5.75 -17.45
C ASP A 570 -23.45 -6.75 -16.39
N ASP A 571 -22.54 -7.43 -15.70
CA ASP A 571 -22.88 -8.40 -14.66
C ASP A 571 -22.99 -7.74 -13.28
N SER A 572 -24.14 -7.92 -12.63
CA SER A 572 -24.42 -7.43 -11.28
C SER A 572 -24.23 -8.48 -10.19
N SER A 573 -23.70 -9.66 -10.52
CA SER A 573 -23.37 -10.68 -9.53
C SER A 573 -22.28 -10.19 -8.58
N VAL A 574 -22.26 -10.72 -7.36
CA VAL A 574 -21.34 -10.31 -6.30
C VAL A 574 -20.49 -11.50 -5.88
N ASP A 575 -19.19 -11.29 -5.81
CA ASP A 575 -18.22 -12.25 -5.27
C ASP A 575 -17.96 -11.92 -3.80
N GLU A 576 -18.22 -12.88 -2.91
CA GLU A 576 -17.93 -12.76 -1.47
C GLU A 576 -16.64 -13.52 -1.12
N LYS A 577 -15.65 -12.76 -0.66
CA LYS A 577 -14.36 -13.29 -0.21
C LYS A 577 -14.04 -12.80 1.20
N TYR A 578 -13.02 -13.39 1.80
CA TYR A 578 -12.52 -12.99 3.11
C TYR A 578 -11.02 -12.76 3.03
N LEU A 579 -10.54 -11.65 3.59
CA LEU A 579 -9.10 -11.45 3.79
C LEU A 579 -8.55 -12.51 4.74
N ILE A 580 -7.35 -13.01 4.46
CA ILE A 580 -6.69 -14.01 5.30
C ILE A 580 -6.18 -13.37 6.59
N ALA A 581 -6.33 -14.07 7.71
CA ALA A 581 -5.76 -13.68 9.01
C ALA A 581 -4.38 -14.30 9.24
N THR A 582 -3.99 -15.25 8.39
CA THR A 582 -2.72 -16.00 8.45
C THR A 582 -2.49 -16.74 7.13
N SER A 583 -1.24 -16.90 6.70
CA SER A 583 -0.86 -17.68 5.51
C SER A 583 -1.25 -19.15 5.60
N GLU A 584 -1.39 -19.71 6.81
CA GLU A 584 -1.87 -21.07 7.07
C GLU A 584 -3.19 -21.36 6.35
N GLN A 585 -4.13 -20.40 6.32
CA GLN A 585 -5.46 -20.60 5.74
C GLN A 585 -5.40 -21.00 4.25
N PRO A 586 -4.75 -20.22 3.36
CA PRO A 586 -4.60 -20.62 1.96
C PRO A 586 -3.65 -21.82 1.78
N ILE A 587 -2.62 -21.98 2.62
CA ILE A 587 -1.68 -23.11 2.49
C ILE A 587 -2.32 -24.44 2.86
N ALA A 588 -3.16 -24.48 3.89
CA ALA A 588 -3.91 -25.68 4.26
C ALA A 588 -4.82 -26.13 3.11
N ALA A 589 -5.46 -25.18 2.41
CA ALA A 589 -6.29 -25.45 1.25
C ALA A 589 -5.50 -25.74 -0.04
N PHE A 590 -4.17 -25.62 -0.03
CA PHE A 590 -3.35 -25.76 -1.23
C PHE A 590 -3.46 -27.15 -1.86
N LEU A 591 -3.36 -28.21 -1.07
CA LEU A 591 -3.45 -29.61 -1.55
C LEU A 591 -4.85 -30.22 -1.34
N ARG A 592 -5.89 -29.37 -1.36
CA ARG A 592 -7.29 -29.80 -1.18
C ARG A 592 -7.66 -30.88 -2.17
N ASP A 593 -8.40 -31.88 -1.70
CA ASP A 593 -8.87 -33.06 -2.46
C ASP A 593 -7.79 -34.06 -2.93
N GLU A 594 -6.51 -33.80 -2.63
CA GLU A 594 -5.38 -34.63 -3.10
C GLU A 594 -5.17 -35.91 -2.28
N TRP A 595 -4.44 -36.85 -2.89
CA TRP A 595 -3.84 -38.02 -2.25
C TRP A 595 -2.33 -37.84 -2.18
N LEU A 596 -1.77 -37.81 -0.97
CA LEU A 596 -0.35 -37.61 -0.74
C LEU A 596 0.32 -38.94 -0.46
N LYS A 597 1.35 -39.27 -1.25
CA LYS A 597 2.06 -40.53 -1.10
C LYS A 597 3.01 -40.47 0.09
N PRO A 598 3.25 -41.60 0.78
CA PRO A 598 4.17 -41.64 1.93
C PRO A 598 5.56 -41.09 1.62
N GLU A 599 6.09 -41.39 0.42
CA GLU A 599 7.41 -40.95 -0.04
C GLU A 599 7.54 -39.44 -0.28
N ASP A 600 6.42 -38.74 -0.44
CA ASP A 600 6.39 -37.28 -0.64
C ASP A 600 6.34 -36.52 0.70
N LEU A 601 6.13 -37.22 1.83
CA LEU A 601 5.98 -36.62 3.16
C LEU A 601 7.32 -36.67 3.94
N PRO A 602 7.68 -35.61 4.69
CA PRO A 602 6.89 -34.40 4.94
C PRO A 602 6.99 -33.36 3.81
N ILE A 603 5.87 -32.72 3.47
CA ILE A 603 5.85 -31.56 2.56
C ILE A 603 5.90 -30.30 3.40
N ARG A 604 6.88 -29.42 3.13
CA ARG A 604 7.22 -28.25 3.95
C ARG A 604 7.07 -26.95 3.15
N TYR A 605 6.24 -26.03 3.64
CA TYR A 605 6.02 -24.71 3.03
C TYR A 605 6.40 -23.57 3.98
N ALA A 606 7.18 -22.63 3.48
CA ALA A 606 7.44 -21.35 4.13
C ALA A 606 6.42 -20.33 3.59
N GLY A 607 5.29 -20.20 4.27
CA GLY A 607 4.24 -19.26 3.92
C GLY A 607 4.68 -17.82 4.12
N PHE A 608 4.45 -16.96 3.14
CA PHE A 608 4.64 -15.52 3.28
C PHE A 608 3.40 -14.79 2.78
N SER A 609 2.84 -13.92 3.62
CA SER A 609 1.75 -13.01 3.24
C SER A 609 1.55 -11.88 4.24
N THR A 610 1.07 -10.75 3.75
CA THR A 610 0.27 -9.80 4.50
C THR A 610 -0.97 -10.48 5.08
N CYS A 611 -1.19 -10.28 6.38
CA CYS A 611 -2.31 -10.81 7.14
C CYS A 611 -3.20 -9.68 7.65
N PHE A 612 -4.51 -9.92 7.73
CA PHE A 612 -5.49 -8.92 8.12
C PHE A 612 -6.37 -9.39 9.28
N ARG A 613 -6.57 -8.54 10.30
CA ARG A 613 -7.39 -8.88 11.48
C ARG A 613 -8.24 -7.69 11.93
N GLN A 614 -9.52 -7.95 12.24
CA GLN A 614 -10.41 -6.92 12.80
C GLN A 614 -10.05 -6.51 14.24
N GLU A 615 -9.34 -7.38 14.98
CA GLU A 615 -8.94 -7.15 16.39
C GLU A 615 -10.16 -6.81 17.30
N VAL A 616 -11.31 -7.44 17.06
CA VAL A 616 -12.52 -7.30 17.88
C VAL A 616 -12.26 -7.91 19.27
N GLY A 617 -12.65 -7.18 20.33
CA GLY A 617 -12.45 -7.59 21.72
C GLY A 617 -11.06 -7.23 22.30
N SER A 618 -10.17 -6.62 21.51
CA SER A 618 -8.84 -6.16 21.96
C SER A 618 -8.78 -4.70 22.39
N HIS A 619 -9.92 -4.01 22.46
CA HIS A 619 -9.99 -2.60 22.80
C HIS A 619 -9.18 -2.27 24.07
N GLY A 620 -8.23 -1.33 23.94
CA GLY A 620 -7.36 -0.87 25.03
C GLY A 620 -6.21 -1.80 25.41
N ARG A 621 -6.07 -2.98 24.77
CA ARG A 621 -4.97 -3.93 25.01
C ARG A 621 -3.97 -3.92 23.86
N ASP A 622 -2.77 -3.43 24.11
CA ASP A 622 -1.64 -3.40 23.16
C ASP A 622 -1.91 -2.63 21.86
N THR A 623 -2.87 -1.70 21.89
CA THR A 623 -3.28 -0.89 20.73
C THR A 623 -2.39 0.34 20.48
N ARG A 624 -1.38 0.58 21.33
CA ARG A 624 -0.39 1.65 21.13
C ARG A 624 0.82 1.10 20.35
N GLY A 625 1.20 1.78 19.27
CA GLY A 625 2.32 1.37 18.42
C GLY A 625 1.92 0.35 17.35
N ILE A 626 2.85 -0.53 16.96
CA ILE A 626 2.67 -1.48 15.86
C ILE A 626 2.50 -2.94 16.30
N PHE A 627 2.44 -3.22 17.61
CA PHE A 627 2.39 -4.59 18.14
C PHE A 627 1.09 -5.33 17.77
N ARG A 628 -0.04 -4.62 17.83
CA ARG A 628 -1.36 -5.10 17.41
C ARG A 628 -1.96 -4.10 16.42
N VAL A 629 -2.03 -4.51 15.17
CA VAL A 629 -2.48 -3.71 14.02
C VAL A 629 -3.34 -4.56 13.09
N HIS A 630 -4.22 -3.91 12.32
CA HIS A 630 -5.13 -4.60 11.41
C HIS A 630 -4.45 -5.26 10.20
N GLN A 631 -3.20 -4.91 9.91
CA GLN A 631 -2.42 -5.37 8.77
C GLN A 631 -0.95 -5.56 9.20
N PHE A 632 -0.37 -6.71 8.90
CA PHE A 632 1.05 -7.00 9.18
C PHE A 632 1.58 -8.11 8.29
N GLU A 633 2.89 -8.14 8.05
CA GLU A 633 3.55 -9.21 7.31
C GLU A 633 3.84 -10.42 8.22
N LYS A 634 3.69 -11.62 7.67
CA LYS A 634 3.90 -12.87 8.39
C LYS A 634 4.65 -13.90 7.56
N ILE A 635 5.61 -14.56 8.20
CA ILE A 635 6.29 -15.76 7.72
C ILE A 635 5.83 -16.93 8.58
N GLU A 636 5.42 -18.02 7.95
CA GLU A 636 4.90 -19.22 8.61
C GLU A 636 5.57 -20.49 8.13
N GLN A 637 5.75 -21.44 9.05
CA GLN A 637 6.05 -22.83 8.77
C GLN A 637 4.72 -23.58 8.64
N PHE A 638 4.55 -24.32 7.55
CA PHE A 638 3.41 -25.24 7.39
C PHE A 638 3.91 -26.60 6.91
N VAL A 639 3.45 -27.67 7.54
CA VAL A 639 3.88 -29.03 7.21
C VAL A 639 2.70 -29.99 7.08
N TYR A 640 2.68 -30.72 5.97
CA TYR A 640 1.91 -31.95 5.82
C TYR A 640 2.79 -33.13 6.23
N SER A 641 2.38 -33.89 7.24
CA SER A 641 3.16 -34.98 7.80
C SER A 641 2.39 -36.32 7.77
N SER A 642 3.14 -37.42 7.80
CA SER A 642 2.57 -38.76 7.92
C SER A 642 1.81 -38.90 9.25
N PRO A 643 0.62 -39.54 9.25
CA PRO A 643 -0.11 -39.84 10.47
C PRO A 643 0.51 -41.01 11.27
N HIS A 644 1.52 -41.69 10.72
CA HIS A 644 2.16 -42.86 11.33
C HIS A 644 3.52 -42.57 11.96
N ASP A 645 4.03 -43.55 12.69
CA ASP A 645 5.40 -43.61 13.21
C ASP A 645 5.84 -42.36 13.99
N ASN A 646 4.88 -41.71 14.65
CA ASN A 646 5.10 -40.49 15.42
C ASN A 646 5.65 -39.29 14.61
N LYS A 647 5.62 -39.36 13.27
CA LYS A 647 6.27 -38.37 12.37
C LYS A 647 5.74 -36.96 12.53
N SER A 648 4.44 -36.79 12.81
CA SER A 648 3.89 -35.46 13.10
C SER A 648 4.46 -34.85 14.39
N TRP A 649 4.76 -35.66 15.41
CA TRP A 649 5.28 -35.15 16.67
C TRP A 649 6.77 -34.82 16.60
N GLU A 650 7.55 -35.63 15.86
CA GLU A 650 8.93 -35.28 15.52
C GLU A 650 8.98 -33.94 14.78
N MET A 651 8.07 -33.73 13.82
CA MET A 651 7.95 -32.47 13.09
C MET A 651 7.54 -31.30 13.98
N PHE A 652 6.64 -31.52 14.94
CA PHE A 652 6.22 -30.48 15.88
C PHE A 652 7.41 -29.94 16.69
N ASP A 653 8.26 -30.84 17.19
CA ASP A 653 9.47 -30.47 17.94
C ASP A 653 10.50 -29.78 17.02
N GLU A 654 10.64 -30.22 15.76
CA GLU A 654 11.51 -29.58 14.77
C GLU A 654 11.05 -28.15 14.43
N MET A 655 9.74 -27.93 14.25
CA MET A 655 9.18 -26.63 13.87
C MET A 655 9.36 -25.58 14.97
N ILE A 656 9.13 -25.95 16.24
CA ILE A 656 9.38 -25.03 17.37
C ILE A 656 10.88 -24.78 17.54
N GLY A 657 11.74 -25.80 17.36
CA GLY A 657 13.20 -25.63 17.40
C GLY A 657 13.74 -24.75 16.28
N THR A 658 13.13 -24.80 15.09
CA THR A 658 13.49 -23.92 13.97
C THR A 658 13.11 -22.46 14.27
N ALA A 659 11.96 -22.23 14.91
CA ALA A 659 11.59 -20.90 15.38
C ALA A 659 12.53 -20.43 16.50
N GLU A 660 12.89 -21.32 17.42
CA GLU A 660 13.85 -21.04 18.49
C GLU A 660 15.21 -20.57 17.95
N GLU A 661 15.76 -21.27 16.95
CA GLU A 661 17.00 -20.90 16.25
C GLU A 661 16.91 -19.47 15.67
N PHE A 662 15.77 -19.09 15.08
CA PHE A 662 15.57 -17.73 14.56
C PHE A 662 15.69 -16.66 15.66
N TYR A 663 15.07 -16.85 16.83
CA TYR A 663 15.14 -15.85 17.90
C TYR A 663 16.49 -15.85 18.63
N GLN A 664 17.13 -17.02 18.78
CA GLN A 664 18.48 -17.13 19.34
C GLN A 664 19.51 -16.36 18.50
N THR A 665 19.46 -16.51 17.18
CA THR A 665 20.37 -15.82 16.24
C THR A 665 20.13 -14.31 16.18
N LEU A 666 18.92 -13.85 16.52
CA LEU A 666 18.60 -12.44 16.74
C LEU A 666 18.92 -11.94 18.14
N GLY A 667 19.45 -12.78 19.04
CA GLY A 667 19.80 -12.40 20.42
C GLY A 667 18.62 -11.95 21.28
N ILE A 668 17.40 -12.33 20.92
CA ILE A 668 16.18 -11.95 21.65
C ILE A 668 15.97 -12.96 22.79
N PRO A 669 15.90 -12.54 24.07
CA PRO A 669 15.58 -13.45 25.16
C PRO A 669 14.14 -13.95 25.05
N TYR A 670 13.90 -15.25 25.25
CA TYR A 670 12.58 -15.85 25.15
C TYR A 670 12.38 -17.00 26.16
N ARG A 671 11.13 -17.47 26.26
CA ARG A 671 10.75 -18.72 26.90
C ARG A 671 9.77 -19.50 26.01
N ILE A 672 9.73 -20.82 26.17
CA ILE A 672 8.74 -21.67 25.49
C ILE A 672 7.69 -22.11 26.53
N VAL A 673 6.43 -21.90 26.21
CA VAL A 673 5.28 -22.17 27.09
C VAL A 673 4.38 -23.22 26.45
N ASN A 674 4.04 -24.26 27.21
CA ASN A 674 3.02 -25.22 26.79
C ASN A 674 1.63 -24.70 27.14
N ILE A 675 0.78 -24.54 26.13
CA ILE A 675 -0.52 -23.91 26.29
C ILE A 675 -1.50 -24.87 26.94
N VAL A 676 -2.14 -24.38 28.00
CA VAL A 676 -3.13 -25.13 28.77
C VAL A 676 -4.33 -25.50 27.90
N SER A 677 -4.91 -26.67 28.14
CA SER A 677 -6.00 -27.23 27.31
C SER A 677 -7.20 -26.30 27.13
N GLY A 678 -7.52 -25.47 28.13
CA GLY A 678 -8.61 -24.49 28.06
C GLY A 678 -8.36 -23.29 27.14
N ALA A 679 -7.11 -23.08 26.72
CA ALA A 679 -6.71 -22.01 25.80
C ALA A 679 -6.38 -22.51 24.38
N LEU A 680 -6.48 -23.83 24.13
CA LEU A 680 -6.31 -24.39 22.79
C LEU A 680 -7.53 -24.03 21.92
N ASN A 681 -7.26 -23.68 20.66
CA ASN A 681 -8.31 -23.57 19.67
C ASN A 681 -8.87 -24.97 19.32
N HIS A 682 -10.02 -25.04 18.67
CA HIS A 682 -10.67 -26.34 18.36
C HIS A 682 -9.86 -27.28 17.46
N ALA A 683 -8.84 -26.79 16.75
CA ALA A 683 -8.05 -27.59 15.81
C ALA A 683 -6.78 -28.18 16.45
N ALA A 684 -6.15 -27.48 17.39
CA ALA A 684 -4.85 -27.87 17.95
C ALA A 684 -4.97 -29.00 18.98
N SER A 685 -4.22 -30.08 18.76
CA SER A 685 -4.04 -31.15 19.76
C SER A 685 -3.02 -30.77 20.83
N LYS A 686 -2.01 -29.98 20.46
CA LYS A 686 -0.99 -29.40 21.34
C LYS A 686 -0.50 -28.10 20.72
N LYS A 687 -0.23 -27.10 21.55
CA LYS A 687 0.31 -25.80 21.14
C LYS A 687 1.47 -25.40 22.07
N LEU A 688 2.57 -24.95 21.47
CA LEU A 688 3.69 -24.32 22.16
C LEU A 688 3.81 -22.88 21.68
N ASP A 689 3.93 -21.94 22.62
CA ASP A 689 4.22 -20.55 22.33
C ASP A 689 5.65 -20.19 22.70
N LEU A 690 6.37 -19.53 21.79
CA LEU A 690 7.61 -18.83 22.12
C LEU A 690 7.24 -17.38 22.44
N GLU A 691 7.47 -17.01 23.69
CA GLU A 691 7.23 -15.67 24.19
C GLU A 691 8.57 -14.97 24.37
N ALA A 692 8.76 -13.82 23.72
CA ALA A 692 9.97 -13.02 23.87
C ALA A 692 9.85 -12.05 25.06
N TRP A 693 10.97 -11.69 25.65
CA TRP A 693 11.06 -10.70 26.71
C TRP A 693 11.05 -9.27 26.13
N PHE A 694 10.14 -8.44 26.65
CA PHE A 694 9.99 -7.03 26.30
C PHE A 694 10.39 -6.17 27.50
N PRO A 695 11.67 -5.73 27.60
CA PRO A 695 12.19 -5.07 28.79
C PRO A 695 11.50 -3.74 29.10
N GLY A 696 10.99 -3.01 28.10
CA GLY A 696 10.27 -1.76 28.28
C GLY A 696 8.91 -1.97 28.95
N SER A 697 8.26 -3.11 28.68
CA SER A 697 7.01 -3.49 29.34
C SER A 697 7.17 -4.40 30.56
N GLY A 698 8.37 -4.96 30.78
CA GLY A 698 8.65 -5.90 31.87
C GLY A 698 7.89 -7.23 31.75
N ALA A 699 7.54 -7.65 30.53
CA ALA A 699 6.68 -8.81 30.29
C ALA A 699 7.18 -9.70 29.14
N PHE A 700 6.78 -10.97 29.20
CA PHE A 700 6.90 -11.89 28.06
C PHE A 700 5.68 -11.73 27.15
N ARG A 701 5.89 -11.71 25.83
CA ARG A 701 4.81 -11.58 24.83
C ARG A 701 4.98 -12.61 23.71
N GLU A 702 3.87 -13.19 23.28
CA GLU A 702 3.82 -14.21 22.21
C GLU A 702 4.34 -13.65 20.86
N LEU A 703 5.40 -14.27 20.35
CA LEU A 703 5.90 -14.02 18.99
C LEU A 703 5.67 -15.21 18.05
N VAL A 704 5.67 -16.42 18.59
CA VAL A 704 5.42 -17.66 17.84
C VAL A 704 4.35 -18.46 18.53
N SER A 705 3.47 -19.04 17.71
CA SER A 705 2.56 -20.09 18.10
C SER A 705 2.79 -21.27 17.15
N CYS A 706 3.15 -22.44 17.71
CA CYS A 706 3.36 -23.69 16.99
C CYS A 706 2.30 -24.71 17.42
N SER A 707 1.56 -25.28 16.46
CA SER A 707 0.46 -26.21 16.70
C SER A 707 0.59 -27.50 15.88
N ASN A 708 0.31 -28.63 16.51
CA ASN A 708 0.01 -29.87 15.80
C ASN A 708 -1.52 -30.07 15.80
N CYS A 709 -2.13 -30.01 14.62
CA CYS A 709 -3.57 -30.11 14.44
C CYS A 709 -4.03 -31.53 14.07
N LEU A 710 -3.10 -32.49 14.01
CA LEU A 710 -3.34 -33.85 13.53
C LEU A 710 -4.13 -33.80 12.21
N ASP A 711 -5.16 -34.63 12.05
CA ASP A 711 -5.97 -34.70 10.83
C ASP A 711 -7.19 -33.75 10.80
N TYR A 712 -7.32 -32.83 11.77
CA TYR A 712 -8.55 -32.04 11.96
C TYR A 712 -8.98 -31.28 10.71
N GLN A 713 -8.08 -30.45 10.16
CA GLN A 713 -8.31 -29.67 8.94
C GLN A 713 -8.28 -30.57 7.69
N ALA A 714 -7.35 -31.53 7.64
CA ALA A 714 -7.17 -32.45 6.51
C ALA A 714 -8.44 -33.24 6.17
N ARG A 715 -9.25 -33.60 7.17
CA ARG A 715 -10.56 -34.25 6.97
C ARG A 715 -11.54 -33.38 6.17
N ARG A 716 -11.66 -32.09 6.51
CA ARG A 716 -12.59 -31.15 5.84
C ARG A 716 -12.11 -30.85 4.42
N LEU A 717 -10.80 -30.63 4.27
CA LEU A 717 -10.12 -30.36 3.00
C LEU A 717 -9.91 -31.61 2.14
N ARG A 718 -10.18 -32.79 2.70
CA ARG A 718 -10.11 -34.09 2.03
C ARG A 718 -8.70 -34.42 1.51
N ILE A 719 -7.69 -34.09 2.29
CA ILE A 719 -6.27 -34.32 1.98
C ILE A 719 -5.86 -35.65 2.60
N ARG A 720 -5.71 -36.66 1.74
CA ARG A 720 -5.68 -38.06 2.15
C ARG A 720 -4.25 -38.59 2.12
N TYR A 721 -3.97 -39.51 3.03
CA TYR A 721 -2.71 -40.25 3.06
C TYR A 721 -2.82 -41.52 2.20
N GLY A 722 -1.81 -41.79 1.37
CA GLY A 722 -1.75 -42.97 0.50
C GLY A 722 -2.00 -42.68 -0.99
N GLN A 723 -2.17 -43.75 -1.80
CA GLN A 723 -2.21 -43.60 -3.27
C GLN A 723 -3.62 -43.46 -3.86
N THR A 724 -4.62 -44.27 -3.46
CA THR A 724 -6.01 -44.12 -3.95
C THR A 724 -7.04 -44.78 -3.02
N LYS A 725 -8.30 -44.36 -3.15
CA LYS A 725 -9.47 -44.94 -2.45
C LYS A 725 -9.62 -46.45 -2.66
N LYS A 726 -9.14 -47.00 -3.78
CA LYS A 726 -9.29 -48.43 -4.10
C LYS A 726 -8.33 -49.34 -3.32
N MET A 727 -7.28 -48.78 -2.71
CA MET A 727 -6.26 -49.55 -1.99
C MET A 727 -6.39 -49.47 -0.46
N MET A 728 -7.39 -48.76 0.09
CA MET A 728 -7.58 -48.60 1.53
C MET A 728 -9.02 -48.88 1.95
N ASP A 729 -9.20 -49.66 3.02
CA ASP A 729 -10.52 -49.98 3.60
C ASP A 729 -11.20 -48.76 4.24
N LYS A 730 -10.41 -47.79 4.71
CA LYS A 730 -10.85 -46.51 5.26
C LYS A 730 -9.86 -45.42 4.84
N ALA A 731 -10.39 -44.26 4.42
CA ALA A 731 -9.54 -43.13 4.09
C ALA A 731 -8.85 -42.60 5.36
N GLU A 732 -7.52 -42.61 5.34
CA GLU A 732 -6.68 -41.93 6.31
C GLU A 732 -6.28 -40.55 5.78
N TYR A 733 -5.95 -39.65 6.68
CA TYR A 733 -5.67 -38.25 6.39
C TYR A 733 -4.29 -37.91 6.94
N VAL A 734 -3.59 -37.02 6.24
CA VAL A 734 -2.31 -36.51 6.73
C VAL A 734 -2.49 -35.66 7.98
N HIS A 735 -1.44 -35.55 8.78
CA HIS A 735 -1.40 -34.60 9.88
C HIS A 735 -0.92 -33.24 9.38
N MET A 736 -1.54 -32.16 9.87
CA MET A 736 -1.18 -30.78 9.54
C MET A 736 -0.59 -30.07 10.75
N LEU A 737 0.51 -29.37 10.51
CA LEU A 737 1.20 -28.57 11.50
C LEU A 737 1.42 -27.16 10.98
N ASN A 738 1.28 -26.17 11.86
CA ASN A 738 1.55 -24.78 11.57
C ASN A 738 2.41 -24.17 12.68
N ALA A 739 3.31 -23.26 12.31
CA ALA A 739 4.00 -22.42 13.27
C ALA A 739 4.28 -21.04 12.69
N THR A 740 4.04 -19.99 13.48
CA THR A 740 4.54 -18.66 13.12
C THR A 740 6.07 -18.67 13.19
N MET A 741 6.75 -18.23 12.14
CA MET A 741 8.20 -17.97 12.21
C MET A 741 8.46 -16.53 12.63
N CYS A 742 7.80 -15.59 11.94
CA CYS A 742 8.00 -14.16 12.17
C CYS A 742 6.72 -13.40 11.82
N ALA A 743 6.11 -12.75 12.81
CA ALA A 743 5.18 -11.64 12.57
C ALA A 743 6.00 -10.34 12.66
N THR A 744 6.28 -9.71 11.51
CA THR A 744 7.35 -8.70 11.38
C THR A 744 7.22 -7.58 12.39
N THR A 745 6.01 -7.03 12.54
CA THR A 745 5.73 -5.91 13.45
C THR A 745 6.02 -6.25 14.92
N ARG A 746 5.64 -7.45 15.37
CA ARG A 746 5.90 -7.90 16.76
C ARG A 746 7.38 -8.15 17.00
N VAL A 747 8.07 -8.76 16.04
CA VAL A 747 9.53 -8.99 16.12
C VAL A 747 10.30 -7.67 16.09
N MET A 748 9.86 -6.70 15.27
CA MET A 748 10.41 -5.35 15.28
C MET A 748 10.26 -4.69 16.66
N CYS A 749 9.08 -4.78 17.30
CA CYS A 749 8.93 -4.27 18.67
C CYS A 749 9.91 -4.94 19.64
N ALA A 750 10.12 -6.26 19.54
CA ALA A 750 11.09 -6.97 20.37
C ALA A 750 12.53 -6.46 20.13
N ILE A 751 12.92 -6.24 18.88
CA ILE A 751 14.23 -5.67 18.51
C ILE A 751 14.36 -4.26 19.07
N LEU A 752 13.37 -3.39 18.84
CA LEU A 752 13.40 -2.00 19.31
C LEU A 752 13.59 -1.92 20.83
N GLU A 753 12.94 -2.79 21.61
CA GLU A 753 13.09 -2.76 23.07
C GLU A 753 14.41 -3.38 23.57
N ASN A 754 14.86 -4.48 22.96
CA ASN A 754 16.07 -5.19 23.41
C ASN A 754 17.38 -4.58 22.88
N TYR A 755 17.34 -3.83 21.77
CA TYR A 755 18.51 -3.27 21.10
C TYR A 755 18.59 -1.74 21.10
N GLN A 756 17.76 -1.07 21.91
CA GLN A 756 17.90 0.37 22.12
C GLN A 756 19.18 0.71 22.90
N THR A 757 19.80 1.82 22.51
CA THR A 757 20.98 2.42 23.09
C THR A 757 20.74 3.92 23.27
N GLU A 758 21.65 4.63 23.93
CA GLU A 758 21.56 6.09 24.05
C GLU A 758 21.60 6.81 22.69
N GLU A 759 22.22 6.18 21.67
CA GLU A 759 22.40 6.78 20.34
C GLU A 759 21.27 6.41 19.36
N GLY A 760 20.56 5.30 19.59
CA GLY A 760 19.52 4.79 18.69
C GLY A 760 19.31 3.28 18.83
N ILE A 761 18.96 2.59 17.74
CA ILE A 761 18.69 1.15 17.75
C ILE A 761 19.80 0.41 17.01
N VAL A 762 20.42 -0.58 17.65
CA VAL A 762 21.40 -1.46 17.01
C VAL A 762 20.67 -2.57 16.27
N ILE A 763 20.94 -2.74 14.98
CA ILE A 763 20.35 -3.85 14.21
C ILE A 763 21.08 -5.15 14.53
N PRO A 764 20.38 -6.26 14.86
CA PRO A 764 21.00 -7.57 15.08
C PRO A 764 21.91 -7.98 13.91
N GLU A 765 23.07 -8.57 14.22
CA GLU A 765 24.13 -8.88 13.23
C GLU A 765 23.61 -9.66 12.03
N LYS A 766 22.73 -10.65 12.26
CA LYS A 766 22.15 -11.47 11.19
C LYS A 766 21.23 -10.72 10.23
N LEU A 767 20.72 -9.57 10.62
CA LEU A 767 19.87 -8.72 9.77
C LEU A 767 20.67 -7.68 8.99
N GLN A 768 21.88 -7.33 9.42
CA GLN A 768 22.70 -6.29 8.80
C GLN A 768 23.00 -6.51 7.31
N PRO A 769 23.28 -7.73 6.81
CA PRO A 769 23.49 -7.96 5.38
C PRO A 769 22.29 -7.59 4.50
N PHE A 770 21.09 -7.57 5.08
CA PHE A 770 19.84 -7.23 4.40
C PHE A 770 19.47 -5.74 4.51
N MET A 771 20.19 -4.96 5.32
CA MET A 771 19.99 -3.52 5.42
C MET A 771 20.67 -2.79 4.25
N PRO A 772 20.16 -1.61 3.84
CA PRO A 772 20.89 -0.76 2.91
C PRO A 772 22.25 -0.35 3.51
N PRO A 773 23.28 -0.12 2.67
CA PRO A 773 24.53 0.43 3.17
C PRO A 773 24.29 1.81 3.78
N ALA A 774 25.06 2.16 4.81
CA ALA A 774 24.99 3.47 5.43
C ALA A 774 25.17 4.57 4.38
N LYS A 775 24.32 5.62 4.42
CA LYS A 775 24.54 6.80 3.60
C LYS A 775 25.86 7.42 4.05
N LYS A 776 26.85 7.49 3.15
CA LYS A 776 28.02 8.34 3.37
C LYS A 776 27.49 9.75 3.60
N GLN A 777 27.76 10.33 4.77
CA GLN A 777 27.46 11.73 5.00
C GLN A 777 28.09 12.52 3.84
N GLN A 778 27.26 13.20 3.05
CA GLN A 778 27.79 14.20 2.13
C GLN A 778 28.41 15.27 3.02
N ASP A 779 29.74 15.34 3.03
CA ASP A 779 30.46 16.46 3.61
C ASP A 779 29.80 17.74 3.11
N GLY A 780 29.22 18.50 4.03
CA GLY A 780 28.66 19.81 3.77
C GLY A 780 29.78 20.72 3.28
N GLY A 781 30.00 20.72 1.97
CA GLY A 781 30.85 21.66 1.27
C GLY A 781 30.23 23.05 1.40
N GLY A 782 30.54 23.72 2.50
CA GLY A 782 30.18 25.10 2.75
C GLY A 782 30.72 25.99 1.64
N GLY A 783 29.81 26.48 0.79
CA GLY A 783 30.02 27.66 -0.02
C GLY A 783 30.09 28.91 0.88
N GLY A 784 31.17 29.02 1.65
CA GLY A 784 31.49 30.21 2.44
C GLY A 784 32.06 31.30 1.53
N GLY A 785 31.18 32.13 0.98
CA GLY A 785 31.56 33.40 0.38
C GLY A 785 32.28 34.27 1.41
N GLY A 786 33.53 34.63 1.12
CA GLY A 786 34.34 35.50 1.94
C GLY A 786 33.72 36.89 2.10
N GLY A 787 33.49 37.30 3.34
CA GLY A 787 33.14 38.66 3.73
C GLY A 787 33.74 38.94 5.10
N GLY A 788 34.83 39.70 5.13
CA GLY A 788 35.60 40.00 6.33
C GLY A 788 34.96 41.05 7.25
N GLY A 789 35.40 41.00 8.52
CA GLY A 789 35.12 41.97 9.58
C GLY A 789 34.48 41.29 10.78
N GLY A 790 34.98 41.30 12.02
CA GLY A 790 36.04 42.07 12.65
C GLY A 790 35.67 42.22 14.13
N GLY A 791 36.29 41.41 15.01
CA GLY A 791 36.49 41.70 16.44
C GLY A 791 35.33 41.53 17.44
N LYS A 792 35.47 40.60 18.39
CA LYS A 792 36.05 40.85 19.74
C LYS A 792 35.86 39.63 20.65
N LYS A 793 36.99 39.10 21.13
CA LYS A 793 37.08 38.13 22.23
C LYS A 793 36.69 38.79 23.56
N LYS A 794 35.95 38.08 24.41
CA LYS A 794 36.04 38.21 25.87
C LYS A 794 36.11 36.82 26.52
N LYS A 795 37.24 36.60 27.19
CA LYS A 795 37.52 35.52 28.15
C LYS A 795 36.91 35.87 29.52
N GLN A 796 36.46 34.87 30.26
CA GLN A 796 36.61 34.64 31.71
C GLN A 796 36.03 33.24 31.97
N GLY A 797 36.81 32.20 32.33
CA GLY A 797 37.36 31.91 33.67
C GLY A 797 36.34 31.02 34.42
N GLY A 798 36.59 29.83 34.97
CA GLY A 798 37.80 29.10 35.36
C GLY A 798 37.58 28.55 36.78
N GLY A 799 37.58 27.21 36.96
CA GLY A 799 37.55 26.49 38.24
C GLY A 799 36.12 26.14 38.72
N GLY A 800 35.77 24.94 39.18
CA GLY A 800 36.52 23.80 39.72
C GLY A 800 35.78 23.34 40.99
N GLY A 801 35.41 22.06 41.12
CA GLY A 801 34.83 21.53 42.36
C GLY A 801 33.95 20.30 42.20
N VAL A 802 34.55 19.13 42.36
CA VAL A 802 33.87 17.86 42.70
C VAL A 802 33.53 17.91 44.19
N GLN A 803 32.27 17.62 44.58
CA GLN A 803 31.94 16.83 45.78
C GLN A 803 30.42 16.59 45.95
N ASN A 804 30.12 15.30 46.21
CA ASN A 804 29.09 14.75 47.10
C ASN A 804 27.59 14.85 46.75
N LEU A 805 27.02 13.66 46.52
CA LEU A 805 25.63 13.27 46.81
C LEU A 805 25.20 13.67 48.23
N PRO A 806 23.89 13.87 48.45
CA PRO A 806 23.20 12.86 49.23
C PRO A 806 21.83 12.43 48.69
N SER A 807 21.52 11.21 49.07
CA SER A 807 20.25 10.49 49.05
C SER A 807 19.08 11.27 49.66
N SER A 808 17.94 11.28 48.97
CA SER A 808 16.61 11.18 49.59
C SER A 808 15.59 10.74 48.53
N MET A 809 15.21 9.47 48.60
CA MET A 809 13.95 8.97 48.06
C MET A 809 12.81 9.65 48.82
N GLU A 810 11.93 10.35 48.11
CA GLU A 810 10.54 10.49 48.53
C GLU A 810 9.62 10.18 47.36
N THR A 811 8.70 9.29 47.67
CA THR A 811 7.62 8.70 46.90
C THR A 811 6.67 9.74 46.31
N MET A 812 6.37 9.63 45.01
CA MET A 812 5.11 10.13 44.46
C MET A 812 4.41 9.04 43.65
N SER A 813 3.34 8.53 44.25
CA SER A 813 2.27 7.75 43.63
C SER A 813 1.64 8.53 42.47
N VAL A 814 1.49 7.90 41.31
CA VAL A 814 0.63 8.41 40.23
C VAL A 814 -0.55 7.46 40.12
N ASN A 815 -1.73 8.02 40.44
CA ASN A 815 -3.03 7.40 40.28
C ASN A 815 -3.34 7.15 38.81
N GLU A 816 -3.95 6.00 38.56
CA GLU A 816 -4.63 5.63 37.34
C GLU A 816 -5.87 6.52 37.13
N SER A 817 -6.03 7.02 35.90
CA SER A 817 -7.31 7.33 35.26
C SER A 817 -7.17 7.30 33.75
#